data_AF-A0A657LYR2-F1
#
_entry.id   AF-A0A657LYR2-F1
#
_cell.length_a   1.000
_cell.length_b   1.000
_cell.length_c   1.000
_cell.angle_alpha   90.00
_cell.angle_beta   90.00
_cell.angle_gamma   90.00
#
_symmetry.space_group_name_H-M   'P 1'
#
loop_
_entity.id
_entity.type
_entity.pdbx_description
1 polymer ?
#
loop_
_entity_poly.entity_id
_entity_poly.type
_entity_poly.pdbx_seq_one_letter_code
_entity_poly.pdbx_strand_id
1 'polypeptide(L)'
;MLGKRAFLYSSTVIAFGFAALSPTTLLAQSLSDWETPEYRAGWQLGAVNAAEAYALGFTGKGVSVGVLDSGLDTRHPEFTGRVLDGYDFTGNHPIVGEGSFDTDTHGTHVSGIIAANRDGEGMHGVAFDAKVMPVVFDQNTGDPDANFATSWRFLADQGVSIVNNSLGINNCTEGDAPPCNVTDYDAGYFEENFPDTIAAMKYTAEKDVLMVFATGNESQPAPDALGGMPYWIPELRDNWITVGAVDSDGELASFSNRCGIAADWCLVAPGVEVYSTMPLGEGSIFDPNYMPEDGTSMATPVVSGIAALVKEAFPFFTAQDLQQTLLTTATSMGDPSEFGWGMVNAGKAVQGYGTFVSDVGIDTKGYDATFGNDIDGDGSLTKIGDGMLTMAGDNTYLGGTVVYSGGLSVDGTLSSLVYVGTDGTLRGTGTINAPLAVDGRLAPGNSPGTLTVAGPVLLSGLAVSEFDIDGTGTGTGAGNYARLVTTGKTGRIEVNGTLVAKTRGITGDATNTYVASLGTRFNIIRASAELTGSFDSLVHAGTGGLARATRFDAVYDASGVSVAVTPEAYGDLAANGLETTNNQDATGAALDAIRPTAGVRSDRLFSSLYTTDAGDLSKALGQLSGEIHASATALQVARSAALQDTVAERVHGARLAEGLDERATFWSSAYGGFGSADGGQTETFDWDTTNILFGLDMGAGEESRIGLAAGTGHSNGDVDDDNASLSGNHYDIVAYGSTSISAFDLSVGASHSWSNLNTARSPDFGGFSDTLTGSYQTRTAQVFGEIGYTAVVDRFELNPFVSGSYMAISDSRFAETGGAAALSGTVADRNLGLTVTGLRVLTEFDVGAGKLSTRAMLGWQHLHGNAQGIANVAFAGGAPFRIDGAGLARNALRIDLGADYSFSDRVTGGLGYRGTLAPSSSTSSITGNFKVAF
;
A
#
# COMPACT_ATOMS: atom_id res chain seq x y z
N MET A 1 2.73 -19.99 62.69
CA MET A 1 1.43 -19.41 63.10
C MET A 1 0.87 -18.64 61.92
N LEU A 2 -0.35 -19.00 61.50
CA LEU A 2 -1.39 -18.18 60.86
C LEU A 2 -0.92 -17.13 59.83
N GLY A 3 -1.19 -17.23 58.52
CA GLY A 3 -2.46 -17.58 57.87
C GLY A 3 -3.19 -16.31 57.44
N LYS A 4 -3.38 -16.12 56.11
CA LYS A 4 -4.44 -15.36 55.40
C LYS A 4 -4.08 -15.33 53.90
N ARG A 5 -4.57 -16.28 53.11
CA ARG A 5 -5.83 -16.27 52.34
C ARG A 5 -5.91 -15.12 51.31
N ALA A 6 -5.63 -15.45 50.06
CA ALA A 6 -6.16 -14.77 48.88
C ALA A 6 -6.90 -15.81 48.02
N PHE A 7 -8.12 -15.46 47.64
CA PHE A 7 -9.12 -16.26 46.94
C PHE A 7 -8.67 -16.66 45.53
N LEU A 8 -8.80 -17.95 45.20
CA LEU A 8 -8.84 -18.44 43.83
C LEU A 8 -10.30 -18.38 43.36
N TYR A 9 -10.62 -17.44 42.46
CA TYR A 9 -11.81 -17.52 41.63
C TYR A 9 -11.46 -18.32 40.37
N SER A 10 -11.98 -19.53 40.31
CA SER A 10 -12.07 -20.32 39.08
C SER A 10 -13.26 -19.76 38.29
N SER A 11 -12.98 -19.04 37.21
CA SER A 11 -13.95 -18.68 36.18
C SER A 11 -13.55 -19.39 34.91
N THR A 12 -14.23 -20.51 34.65
CA THR A 12 -14.22 -21.25 33.41
C THR A 12 -14.67 -20.34 32.27
N VAL A 13 -13.73 -19.83 31.48
CA VAL A 13 -14.03 -19.20 30.19
C VAL A 13 -14.14 -20.33 29.18
N ILE A 14 -15.36 -20.60 28.75
CA ILE A 14 -15.65 -21.43 27.58
C ILE A 14 -15.13 -20.65 26.38
N ALA A 15 -13.93 -21.00 25.93
CA ALA A 15 -13.40 -20.55 24.65
C ALA A 15 -14.17 -21.26 23.54
N PHE A 16 -15.06 -20.55 22.85
CA PHE A 16 -15.51 -20.95 21.53
C PHE A 16 -14.29 -20.87 20.59
N GLY A 17 -13.60 -21.99 20.45
CA GLY A 17 -12.61 -22.16 19.39
C GLY A 17 -13.34 -22.22 18.06
N PHE A 18 -13.39 -21.10 17.33
CA PHE A 18 -13.51 -21.16 15.88
C PHE A 18 -12.22 -21.82 15.38
N ALA A 19 -12.31 -23.12 15.09
CA ALA A 19 -11.29 -23.80 14.31
C ALA A 19 -11.33 -23.19 12.91
N ALA A 20 -10.39 -22.28 12.65
CA ALA A 20 -10.03 -21.93 11.29
C ALA A 20 -9.54 -23.23 10.63
N LEU A 21 -10.37 -23.80 9.77
CA LEU A 21 -9.95 -24.81 8.82
C LEU A 21 -8.92 -24.14 7.92
N SER A 22 -7.63 -24.37 8.21
CA SER A 22 -6.59 -24.15 7.22
C SER A 22 -6.98 -24.95 5.98
N PRO A 23 -6.86 -24.41 4.75
CA PRO A 23 -7.03 -25.21 3.55
C PRO A 23 -5.92 -26.25 3.59
N THR A 24 -6.24 -27.47 4.03
CA THR A 24 -5.51 -28.64 3.62
C THR A 24 -5.51 -28.58 2.10
N THR A 25 -4.33 -28.38 1.52
CA THR A 25 -4.07 -28.64 0.12
C THR A 25 -4.56 -30.05 -0.16
N LEU A 26 -5.81 -30.16 -0.65
CA LEU A 26 -6.31 -31.37 -1.27
C LEU A 26 -5.32 -31.64 -2.38
N LEU A 27 -4.60 -32.76 -2.30
CA LEU A 27 -3.94 -33.31 -3.48
C LEU A 27 -5.02 -33.35 -4.57
N ALA A 28 -4.78 -32.70 -5.71
CA ALA A 28 -5.71 -32.71 -6.83
C ALA A 28 -6.06 -34.18 -7.14
N GLN A 29 -7.30 -34.56 -6.88
CA GLN A 29 -7.76 -35.92 -7.11
C GLN A 29 -7.81 -36.14 -8.62
N SER A 30 -7.30 -37.26 -9.10
CA SER A 30 -7.33 -37.55 -10.52
C SER A 30 -8.73 -38.05 -10.90
N LEU A 31 -9.18 -37.76 -12.12
CA LEU A 31 -10.48 -38.27 -12.61
C LEU A 31 -10.56 -39.81 -12.50
N SER A 32 -9.43 -40.50 -12.71
CA SER A 32 -9.35 -41.96 -12.58
C SER A 32 -9.64 -42.49 -11.18
N ASP A 33 -9.51 -41.67 -10.13
CA ASP A 33 -9.86 -42.08 -8.76
C ASP A 33 -11.38 -42.20 -8.57
N TRP A 34 -12.15 -41.55 -9.45
CA TRP A 34 -13.61 -41.52 -9.43
C TRP A 34 -14.27 -42.47 -10.43
N GLU A 35 -13.59 -42.83 -11.52
CA GLU A 35 -14.07 -43.77 -12.54
C GLU A 35 -13.94 -45.26 -12.13
N THR A 36 -14.49 -45.62 -10.98
CA THR A 36 -14.49 -46.98 -10.39
C THR A 36 -15.33 -47.97 -11.22
N PRO A 37 -15.24 -49.30 -10.95
CA PRO A 37 -16.15 -50.27 -11.55
C PRO A 37 -17.64 -49.92 -11.33
N GLU A 38 -17.98 -49.45 -10.14
CA GLU A 38 -19.31 -48.96 -9.75
C GLU A 38 -19.74 -47.73 -10.57
N TYR A 39 -18.86 -46.75 -10.80
CA TYR A 39 -19.11 -45.62 -11.70
C TYR A 39 -19.36 -46.07 -13.14
N ARG A 40 -18.64 -47.11 -13.58
CA ARG A 40 -18.73 -47.67 -14.95
C ARG A 40 -19.82 -48.73 -15.09
N ALA A 41 -20.60 -49.00 -14.04
CA ALA A 41 -21.68 -49.99 -14.09
C ALA A 41 -22.77 -49.60 -15.08
N GLY A 42 -23.02 -48.30 -15.23
CA GLY A 42 -23.82 -47.70 -16.30
C GLY A 42 -23.03 -46.63 -17.06
N TRP A 43 -23.45 -46.33 -18.30
CA TRP A 43 -22.76 -45.34 -19.13
C TRP A 43 -23.14 -43.89 -18.80
N GLN A 44 -24.27 -43.69 -18.11
CA GLN A 44 -24.88 -42.39 -17.86
C GLN A 44 -23.98 -41.41 -17.09
N LEU A 45 -23.20 -41.90 -16.12
CA LEU A 45 -22.29 -41.05 -15.33
C LEU A 45 -21.13 -40.50 -16.19
N GLY A 46 -20.62 -41.35 -17.09
CA GLY A 46 -19.58 -40.98 -18.05
C GLY A 46 -20.09 -39.94 -19.05
N ALA A 47 -21.30 -40.13 -19.60
CA ALA A 47 -21.86 -39.24 -20.62
C ALA A 47 -22.08 -37.80 -20.14
N VAL A 48 -22.37 -37.62 -18.86
CA VAL A 48 -22.61 -36.29 -18.25
C VAL A 48 -21.38 -35.73 -17.52
N ASN A 49 -20.21 -36.34 -17.66
CA ASN A 49 -18.95 -35.92 -17.04
C ASN A 49 -19.03 -35.82 -15.50
N ALA A 50 -19.70 -36.77 -14.84
CA ALA A 50 -19.91 -36.73 -13.39
C ALA A 50 -18.59 -36.83 -12.59
N ALA A 51 -17.59 -37.57 -13.09
CA ALA A 51 -16.28 -37.68 -12.44
C ALA A 51 -15.55 -36.33 -12.28
N GLU A 52 -15.77 -35.37 -13.18
CA GLU A 52 -15.18 -34.03 -13.06
C GLU A 52 -15.75 -33.27 -11.85
N ALA A 53 -17.06 -33.37 -11.61
CA ALA A 53 -17.68 -32.77 -10.44
C ALA A 53 -17.19 -33.43 -9.14
N TYR A 54 -17.01 -34.74 -9.14
CA TYR A 54 -16.48 -35.48 -7.98
C TYR A 54 -15.02 -35.12 -7.69
N ALA A 55 -14.20 -34.93 -8.73
CA ALA A 55 -12.81 -34.49 -8.58
C ALA A 55 -12.69 -33.07 -7.98
N LEU A 56 -13.71 -32.23 -8.19
CA LEU A 56 -13.86 -30.92 -7.53
C LEU A 56 -14.44 -31.03 -6.11
N GLY A 57 -14.86 -32.21 -5.68
CA GLY A 57 -15.32 -32.52 -4.32
C GLY A 57 -16.83 -32.44 -4.11
N PHE A 58 -17.62 -32.31 -5.18
CA PHE A 58 -19.08 -32.22 -5.09
C PHE A 58 -19.72 -33.59 -5.30
N THR A 59 -20.55 -34.04 -4.38
CA THR A 59 -21.15 -35.40 -4.37
C THR A 59 -22.66 -35.39 -4.13
N GLY A 60 -23.25 -34.21 -3.95
CA GLY A 60 -24.66 -33.97 -3.62
C GLY A 60 -24.89 -33.78 -2.12
N LYS A 61 -23.82 -33.71 -1.33
CA LYS A 61 -23.88 -33.77 0.12
C LYS A 61 -24.65 -32.60 0.70
N GLY A 62 -25.59 -32.90 1.59
CA GLY A 62 -26.40 -31.88 2.28
C GLY A 62 -27.56 -31.35 1.45
N VAL A 63 -27.75 -31.83 0.22
CA VAL A 63 -28.89 -31.48 -0.63
C VAL A 63 -29.97 -32.55 -0.52
N SER A 64 -31.23 -32.11 -0.55
CA SER A 64 -32.41 -32.99 -0.52
C SER A 64 -33.20 -32.85 -1.81
N VAL A 65 -33.54 -33.99 -2.42
CA VAL A 65 -34.29 -34.09 -3.68
C VAL A 65 -35.62 -34.77 -3.41
N GLY A 66 -36.73 -34.10 -3.71
CA GLY A 66 -38.05 -34.73 -3.72
C GLY A 66 -38.22 -35.62 -4.93
N VAL A 67 -38.77 -36.82 -4.75
CA VAL A 67 -39.06 -37.76 -5.84
C VAL A 67 -40.54 -38.07 -5.81
N LEU A 68 -41.29 -37.52 -6.77
CA LEU A 68 -42.70 -37.83 -6.95
C LEU A 68 -42.82 -38.97 -7.97
N ASP A 69 -43.12 -40.18 -7.48
CA ASP A 69 -43.12 -41.41 -8.30
C ASP A 69 -43.99 -42.52 -7.66
N SER A 70 -43.89 -43.74 -8.14
CA SER A 70 -44.55 -44.97 -7.65
C SER A 70 -44.09 -45.46 -6.26
N GLY A 71 -42.97 -44.92 -5.74
CA GLY A 71 -42.48 -45.16 -4.38
C GLY A 71 -41.00 -45.46 -4.30
N LEU A 72 -40.56 -46.03 -3.17
CA LEU A 72 -39.17 -46.42 -2.94
C LEU A 72 -39.06 -47.68 -2.09
N ASP A 73 -38.26 -48.65 -2.53
CA ASP A 73 -37.82 -49.76 -1.70
C ASP A 73 -36.65 -49.35 -0.80
N THR A 74 -36.98 -48.76 0.35
CA THR A 74 -36.00 -48.29 1.34
C THR A 74 -35.18 -49.41 2.00
N ARG A 75 -35.50 -50.68 1.73
CA ARG A 75 -34.70 -51.84 2.18
C ARG A 75 -33.45 -52.03 1.32
N HIS A 76 -33.41 -51.44 0.13
CA HIS A 76 -32.28 -51.58 -0.78
C HIS A 76 -31.01 -50.97 -0.14
N PRO A 77 -29.88 -51.72 -0.04
CA PRO A 77 -28.67 -51.25 0.65
C PRO A 77 -28.15 -49.89 0.16
N GLU A 78 -28.33 -49.61 -1.13
CA GLU A 78 -27.97 -48.34 -1.77
C GLU A 78 -28.61 -47.10 -1.16
N PHE A 79 -29.74 -47.24 -0.45
CA PHE A 79 -30.41 -46.11 0.19
C PHE A 79 -30.12 -45.98 1.69
N THR A 80 -29.21 -46.79 2.22
CA THR A 80 -28.82 -46.71 3.64
C THR A 80 -28.32 -45.31 3.98
N GLY A 81 -29.06 -44.60 4.84
CA GLY A 81 -28.74 -43.24 5.27
C GLY A 81 -29.10 -42.12 4.26
N ARG A 82 -29.74 -42.47 3.14
CA ARG A 82 -30.07 -41.54 2.03
C ARG A 82 -31.55 -41.14 1.96
N VAL A 83 -32.43 -41.84 2.65
CA VAL A 83 -33.87 -41.57 2.59
C VAL A 83 -34.30 -40.58 3.68
N LEU A 84 -35.07 -39.56 3.31
CA LEU A 84 -35.82 -38.70 4.22
C LEU A 84 -37.25 -39.24 4.38
N ASP A 85 -37.88 -38.91 5.50
CA ASP A 85 -39.29 -39.25 5.73
C ASP A 85 -40.15 -38.67 4.60
N GLY A 86 -40.90 -39.55 3.94
CA GLY A 86 -41.75 -39.25 2.81
C GLY A 86 -43.23 -39.45 3.12
N TYR A 87 -44.08 -39.38 2.10
CA TYR A 87 -45.51 -39.63 2.26
C TYR A 87 -46.10 -40.36 1.06
N ASP A 88 -46.92 -41.37 1.32
CA ASP A 88 -47.73 -42.03 0.31
C ASP A 88 -49.15 -41.46 0.34
N PHE A 89 -49.48 -40.63 -0.65
CA PHE A 89 -50.81 -40.02 -0.78
C PHE A 89 -51.83 -40.98 -1.39
N THR A 90 -51.40 -42.02 -2.10
CA THR A 90 -52.25 -43.07 -2.66
C THR A 90 -52.71 -44.05 -1.57
N GLY A 91 -51.78 -44.56 -0.76
CA GLY A 91 -52.02 -45.41 0.40
C GLY A 91 -52.41 -44.66 1.66
N ASN A 92 -52.27 -43.33 1.66
CA ASN A 92 -52.54 -42.41 2.76
C ASN A 92 -51.81 -42.78 4.06
N HIS A 93 -50.48 -42.96 3.98
CA HIS A 93 -49.63 -43.22 5.14
C HIS A 93 -48.22 -42.60 4.97
N PRO A 94 -47.52 -42.28 6.07
CA PRO A 94 -46.13 -41.81 5.99
C PRO A 94 -45.19 -42.92 5.50
N ILE A 95 -44.13 -42.53 4.80
CA ILE A 95 -43.02 -43.41 4.40
C ILE A 95 -41.88 -43.17 5.38
N VAL A 96 -41.71 -44.08 6.34
CA VAL A 96 -40.72 -43.97 7.42
C VAL A 96 -40.07 -45.33 7.71
N GLY A 97 -38.76 -45.32 7.93
CA GLY A 97 -37.98 -46.54 8.24
C GLY A 97 -37.80 -47.48 7.06
N GLU A 98 -37.41 -48.72 7.33
CA GLU A 98 -37.18 -49.76 6.32
C GLU A 98 -38.50 -50.42 5.89
N GLY A 99 -38.74 -50.47 4.59
CA GLY A 99 -39.92 -51.06 3.95
C GLY A 99 -39.88 -50.91 2.44
N SER A 100 -40.64 -51.75 1.74
CA SER A 100 -40.94 -51.51 0.33
C SER A 100 -42.27 -50.78 0.24
N PHE A 101 -42.19 -49.53 -0.22
CA PHE A 101 -43.33 -48.65 -0.48
C PHE A 101 -43.51 -48.40 -1.97
N ASP A 102 -42.71 -49.08 -2.79
CA ASP A 102 -42.77 -49.01 -4.25
C ASP A 102 -43.65 -50.13 -4.78
N THR A 103 -44.72 -49.77 -5.49
CA THR A 103 -45.68 -50.72 -6.06
C THR A 103 -45.46 -51.02 -7.54
N ASP A 104 -44.59 -50.27 -8.23
CA ASP A 104 -44.38 -50.36 -9.69
C ASP A 104 -42.88 -50.46 -10.09
N THR A 105 -41.98 -50.48 -9.11
CA THR A 105 -40.50 -50.57 -9.27
C THR A 105 -39.81 -49.31 -9.83
N HIS A 106 -40.54 -48.49 -10.58
CA HIS A 106 -40.03 -47.31 -11.27
C HIS A 106 -39.42 -46.26 -10.33
N GLY A 107 -40.06 -45.99 -9.18
CA GLY A 107 -39.60 -44.96 -8.25
C GLY A 107 -38.31 -45.34 -7.52
N THR A 108 -38.10 -46.64 -7.28
CA THR A 108 -36.82 -47.16 -6.79
C THR A 108 -35.72 -46.97 -7.83
N HIS A 109 -36.00 -47.21 -9.12
CA HIS A 109 -35.04 -47.00 -10.21
C HIS A 109 -34.64 -45.54 -10.36
N VAL A 110 -35.62 -44.64 -10.41
CA VAL A 110 -35.43 -43.19 -10.46
C VAL A 110 -34.63 -42.68 -9.26
N SER A 111 -34.96 -43.12 -8.05
CA SER A 111 -34.25 -42.72 -6.83
C SER A 111 -32.79 -43.19 -6.84
N GLY A 112 -32.51 -44.38 -7.40
CA GLY A 112 -31.15 -44.92 -7.52
C GLY A 112 -30.26 -44.08 -8.42
N ILE A 113 -30.79 -43.61 -9.55
CA ILE A 113 -30.08 -42.72 -10.49
C ILE A 113 -29.66 -41.42 -9.77
N ILE A 114 -30.49 -40.91 -8.87
CA ILE A 114 -30.19 -39.70 -8.11
C ILE A 114 -29.15 -40.00 -7.02
N ALA A 115 -29.42 -40.95 -6.11
CA ALA A 115 -28.75 -41.02 -4.82
C ALA A 115 -28.42 -42.45 -4.33
N ALA A 116 -28.30 -43.45 -5.21
CA ALA A 116 -27.70 -44.73 -4.82
C ALA A 116 -26.29 -44.50 -4.24
N ASN A 117 -25.95 -45.23 -3.18
CA ASN A 117 -24.72 -45.04 -2.44
C ASN A 117 -23.50 -45.32 -3.33
N ARG A 118 -22.38 -44.68 -3.00
CA ARG A 118 -21.08 -45.05 -3.53
C ARG A 118 -20.34 -45.90 -2.50
N ASP A 119 -20.63 -47.19 -2.48
CA ASP A 119 -20.12 -48.15 -1.49
C ASP A 119 -19.20 -49.23 -2.08
N GLY A 120 -19.04 -49.25 -3.40
CA GLY A 120 -18.17 -50.15 -4.15
C GLY A 120 -18.87 -51.40 -4.68
N GLU A 121 -20.17 -51.55 -4.43
CA GLU A 121 -21.01 -52.61 -4.99
C GLU A 121 -22.00 -52.03 -6.01
N GLY A 122 -22.48 -52.84 -6.96
CA GLY A 122 -23.53 -52.41 -7.89
C GLY A 122 -23.21 -51.14 -8.70
N MET A 123 -24.04 -50.11 -8.53
CA MET A 123 -23.96 -48.79 -9.17
C MET A 123 -24.22 -47.70 -8.13
N HIS A 124 -23.73 -46.49 -8.40
CA HIS A 124 -24.01 -45.32 -7.57
C HIS A 124 -24.77 -44.24 -8.35
N GLY A 125 -25.52 -43.42 -7.61
CA GLY A 125 -26.26 -42.29 -8.18
C GLY A 125 -25.34 -41.15 -8.60
N VAL A 126 -25.87 -40.22 -9.39
CA VAL A 126 -25.16 -38.99 -9.81
C VAL A 126 -24.81 -38.12 -8.60
N ALA A 127 -25.71 -38.04 -7.64
CA ALA A 127 -25.53 -37.34 -6.38
C ALA A 127 -25.59 -38.35 -5.23
N PHE A 128 -24.64 -39.30 -5.24
CA PHE A 128 -24.59 -40.43 -4.31
C PHE A 128 -24.50 -40.01 -2.82
N ASP A 129 -24.22 -38.73 -2.52
CA ASP A 129 -24.28 -38.19 -1.17
C ASP A 129 -25.54 -37.39 -0.81
N ALA A 130 -26.42 -37.13 -1.78
CA ALA A 130 -27.70 -36.44 -1.56
C ALA A 130 -28.68 -37.31 -0.78
N LYS A 131 -29.77 -36.69 -0.34
CA LYS A 131 -30.90 -37.40 0.25
C LYS A 131 -32.13 -37.32 -0.64
N VAL A 132 -32.88 -38.40 -0.73
CA VAL A 132 -34.13 -38.47 -1.48
C VAL A 132 -35.33 -38.51 -0.54
N MET A 133 -36.37 -37.75 -0.88
CA MET A 133 -37.66 -37.75 -0.18
C MET A 133 -38.72 -38.35 -1.11
N PRO A 134 -39.10 -39.63 -0.92
CA PRO A 134 -40.09 -40.27 -1.77
C PRO A 134 -41.50 -39.75 -1.45
N VAL A 135 -42.25 -39.40 -2.48
CA VAL A 135 -43.68 -39.11 -2.40
C VAL A 135 -44.38 -40.03 -3.40
N VAL A 136 -45.23 -40.92 -2.89
CA VAL A 136 -45.93 -41.90 -3.74
C VAL A 136 -47.14 -41.25 -4.37
N PHE A 137 -47.27 -41.46 -5.67
CA PHE A 137 -48.37 -41.03 -6.51
C PHE A 137 -48.85 -42.16 -7.43
N ASP A 138 -50.16 -42.27 -7.60
CA ASP A 138 -50.79 -43.08 -8.64
C ASP A 138 -51.79 -42.23 -9.43
N GLN A 139 -51.52 -42.04 -10.71
CA GLN A 139 -52.35 -41.27 -11.65
C GLN A 139 -53.71 -41.91 -11.94
N ASN A 140 -53.89 -43.20 -11.63
CA ASN A 140 -55.09 -43.95 -11.95
C ASN A 140 -56.09 -44.03 -10.78
N THR A 141 -55.72 -43.47 -9.62
CA THR A 141 -56.56 -43.49 -8.42
C THR A 141 -56.75 -42.09 -7.83
N GLY A 142 -58.00 -41.74 -7.51
CA GLY A 142 -58.36 -40.44 -6.93
C GLY A 142 -58.53 -39.32 -7.96
N ASP A 143 -58.46 -38.08 -7.48
CA ASP A 143 -58.55 -36.86 -8.29
C ASP A 143 -57.12 -36.38 -8.61
N PRO A 144 -56.66 -36.49 -9.87
CA PRO A 144 -55.29 -36.14 -10.24
C PRO A 144 -54.95 -34.68 -9.94
N ASP A 145 -55.92 -33.76 -10.04
CA ASP A 145 -55.69 -32.34 -9.73
C ASP A 145 -55.33 -32.14 -8.25
N ALA A 146 -56.14 -32.72 -7.35
CA ALA A 146 -55.89 -32.65 -5.91
C ALA A 146 -54.59 -33.37 -5.50
N ASN A 147 -54.27 -34.48 -6.16
CA ASN A 147 -53.11 -35.30 -5.84
C ASN A 147 -51.79 -34.59 -6.19
N PHE A 148 -51.63 -34.10 -7.43
CA PHE A 148 -50.44 -33.33 -7.81
C PHE A 148 -50.27 -32.11 -6.92
N ALA A 149 -51.37 -31.39 -6.69
CA ALA A 149 -51.36 -30.19 -5.88
C ALA A 149 -50.90 -30.44 -4.44
N THR A 150 -51.36 -31.55 -3.83
CA THR A 150 -51.00 -31.89 -2.45
C THR A 150 -49.55 -32.36 -2.35
N SER A 151 -49.10 -33.21 -3.28
CA SER A 151 -47.73 -33.74 -3.30
C SER A 151 -46.68 -32.65 -3.48
N TRP A 152 -46.86 -31.74 -4.44
CA TRP A 152 -45.89 -30.67 -4.68
C TRP A 152 -45.87 -29.63 -3.55
N ARG A 153 -47.04 -29.29 -2.97
CA ARG A 153 -47.09 -28.43 -1.78
C ARG A 153 -46.37 -29.07 -0.60
N PHE A 154 -46.59 -30.37 -0.38
CA PHE A 154 -45.90 -31.11 0.68
C PHE A 154 -44.38 -31.04 0.51
N LEU A 155 -43.85 -31.34 -0.68
CA LEU A 155 -42.42 -31.27 -0.97
C LEU A 155 -41.86 -29.87 -0.74
N ALA A 156 -42.53 -28.82 -1.26
CA ALA A 156 -42.12 -27.44 -1.06
C ALA A 156 -42.15 -27.02 0.42
N ASP A 157 -43.12 -27.49 1.19
CA ASP A 157 -43.22 -27.23 2.63
C ASP A 157 -42.17 -27.98 3.46
N GLN A 158 -41.67 -29.13 2.97
CA GLN A 158 -40.52 -29.82 3.55
C GLN A 158 -39.18 -29.14 3.21
N GLY A 159 -39.18 -28.15 2.31
CA GLY A 159 -38.00 -27.37 1.97
C GLY A 159 -37.00 -28.09 1.06
N VAL A 160 -37.44 -29.07 0.26
CA VAL A 160 -36.59 -29.60 -0.82
C VAL A 160 -36.37 -28.52 -1.88
N SER A 161 -35.16 -28.42 -2.42
CA SER A 161 -34.85 -27.40 -3.44
C SER A 161 -35.05 -27.91 -4.87
N ILE A 162 -35.17 -29.23 -5.04
CA ILE A 162 -35.27 -29.91 -6.34
C ILE A 162 -36.35 -30.97 -6.22
N VAL A 163 -37.25 -31.05 -7.20
CA VAL A 163 -38.25 -32.11 -7.30
C VAL A 163 -38.13 -32.80 -8.65
N ASN A 164 -37.87 -34.10 -8.61
CA ASN A 164 -37.89 -34.98 -9.77
C ASN A 164 -39.31 -35.46 -10.06
N ASN A 165 -39.79 -35.21 -11.29
CA ASN A 165 -41.09 -35.63 -11.79
C ASN A 165 -40.90 -36.46 -13.06
N SER A 166 -40.57 -37.73 -12.88
CA SER A 166 -40.45 -38.72 -13.97
C SER A 166 -41.84 -39.24 -14.39
N LEU A 167 -42.77 -38.32 -14.67
CA LEU A 167 -44.19 -38.60 -14.93
C LEU A 167 -44.78 -37.62 -15.96
N GLY A 168 -45.93 -37.98 -16.54
CA GLY A 168 -46.68 -37.19 -17.50
C GLY A 168 -48.18 -37.49 -17.44
N ILE A 169 -49.01 -36.69 -18.11
CA ILE A 169 -50.48 -36.87 -18.12
C ILE A 169 -51.02 -37.21 -19.51
N ASN A 170 -50.20 -37.06 -20.56
CA ASN A 170 -50.53 -37.51 -21.90
C ASN A 170 -50.35 -39.03 -21.98
N ASN A 171 -51.34 -39.71 -22.56
CA ASN A 171 -51.27 -41.14 -22.86
C ASN A 171 -51.60 -41.31 -24.34
N CYS A 172 -50.58 -41.13 -25.18
CA CYS A 172 -50.68 -41.25 -26.63
C CYS A 172 -49.73 -42.32 -27.16
N THR A 173 -50.20 -43.04 -28.17
CA THR A 173 -49.41 -43.95 -29.01
C THR A 173 -49.26 -43.37 -30.42
N GLU A 174 -48.31 -43.89 -31.18
CA GLU A 174 -48.05 -43.43 -32.55
C GLU A 174 -49.33 -43.53 -33.42
N GLY A 175 -49.87 -42.38 -33.84
CA GLY A 175 -51.08 -42.27 -34.66
C GLY A 175 -52.37 -41.89 -33.91
N ASP A 176 -52.32 -41.67 -32.60
CA ASP A 176 -53.46 -41.19 -31.81
C ASP A 176 -53.86 -39.75 -32.18
N ALA A 177 -55.14 -39.42 -31.93
CA ALA A 177 -55.63 -38.06 -32.09
C ALA A 177 -55.23 -37.20 -30.87
N PRO A 178 -54.95 -35.90 -31.06
CA PRO A 178 -54.68 -34.96 -29.96
C PRO A 178 -55.69 -35.07 -28.80
N PRO A 179 -55.27 -34.85 -27.53
CA PRO A 179 -54.00 -34.23 -27.15
C PRO A 179 -52.89 -35.21 -26.74
N CYS A 180 -51.70 -35.03 -27.33
CA CYS A 180 -50.52 -35.85 -27.12
C CYS A 180 -49.31 -35.09 -26.59
N ASN A 181 -49.32 -33.76 -26.67
CA ASN A 181 -48.29 -32.89 -26.09
C ASN A 181 -48.91 -31.56 -25.66
N VAL A 182 -48.12 -30.71 -24.99
CA VAL A 182 -48.61 -29.45 -24.42
C VAL A 182 -49.29 -28.52 -25.43
N THR A 183 -48.90 -28.57 -26.71
CA THR A 183 -49.41 -27.66 -27.75
C THR A 183 -50.78 -28.08 -28.31
N ASP A 184 -51.24 -29.28 -27.98
CA ASP A 184 -52.53 -29.79 -28.41
C ASP A 184 -53.70 -29.31 -27.52
N TYR A 185 -53.39 -28.80 -26.33
CA TYR A 185 -54.38 -28.23 -25.41
C TYR A 185 -54.69 -26.78 -25.78
N ASP A 186 -55.85 -26.28 -25.34
CA ASP A 186 -56.13 -24.85 -25.35
C ASP A 186 -55.74 -24.20 -24.01
N ALA A 187 -55.55 -22.88 -24.02
CA ALA A 187 -55.09 -22.13 -22.85
C ALA A 187 -56.04 -22.23 -21.63
N GLY A 188 -57.34 -22.48 -21.83
CA GLY A 188 -58.33 -22.54 -20.75
C GLY A 188 -58.48 -23.94 -20.14
N TYR A 189 -58.07 -24.97 -20.85
CA TYR A 189 -58.23 -26.37 -20.44
C TYR A 189 -57.65 -26.64 -19.05
N PHE A 190 -56.42 -26.21 -18.79
CA PHE A 190 -55.75 -26.47 -17.51
C PHE A 190 -56.35 -25.66 -16.36
N GLU A 191 -56.82 -24.43 -16.61
CA GLU A 191 -57.48 -23.63 -15.57
C GLU A 191 -58.85 -24.22 -15.17
N GLU A 192 -59.55 -24.83 -16.12
CA GLU A 192 -60.85 -25.47 -15.86
C GLU A 192 -60.70 -26.84 -15.20
N ASN A 193 -59.72 -27.65 -15.63
CA ASN A 193 -59.61 -29.06 -15.24
C ASN A 193 -58.52 -29.33 -14.18
N PHE A 194 -57.53 -28.45 -14.03
CA PHE A 194 -56.41 -28.60 -13.10
C PHE A 194 -56.11 -27.32 -12.26
N PRO A 195 -57.14 -26.64 -11.70
CA PRO A 195 -56.93 -25.39 -10.95
C PRO A 195 -56.05 -25.55 -9.71
N ASP A 196 -56.16 -26.66 -8.97
CA ASP A 196 -55.38 -26.85 -7.74
C ASP A 196 -53.91 -27.13 -8.06
N THR A 197 -53.65 -27.88 -9.13
CA THR A 197 -52.32 -28.19 -9.66
C THR A 197 -51.63 -26.92 -10.10
N ILE A 198 -52.29 -26.06 -10.91
CA ILE A 198 -51.73 -24.76 -11.31
C ILE A 198 -51.37 -23.93 -10.08
N ALA A 199 -52.26 -23.88 -9.08
CA ALA A 199 -51.99 -23.15 -7.84
C ALA A 199 -50.81 -23.74 -7.06
N ALA A 200 -50.57 -25.05 -7.12
CA ALA A 200 -49.40 -25.68 -6.52
C ALA A 200 -48.11 -25.41 -7.31
N MET A 201 -48.15 -25.40 -8.65
CA MET A 201 -46.99 -25.05 -9.48
C MET A 201 -46.51 -23.61 -9.18
N LYS A 202 -47.45 -22.67 -9.05
CA LYS A 202 -47.13 -21.29 -8.64
C LYS A 202 -46.55 -21.27 -7.22
N TYR A 203 -47.10 -22.07 -6.31
CA TYR A 203 -46.59 -22.17 -4.94
C TYR A 203 -45.17 -22.73 -4.86
N THR A 204 -44.83 -23.76 -5.66
CA THR A 204 -43.46 -24.28 -5.70
C THR A 204 -42.48 -23.26 -6.29
N ALA A 205 -42.90 -22.49 -7.30
CA ALA A 205 -42.11 -21.38 -7.83
C ALA A 205 -41.88 -20.29 -6.77
N GLU A 206 -42.92 -19.87 -6.04
CA GLU A 206 -42.80 -18.93 -4.91
C GLU A 206 -41.88 -19.43 -3.78
N LYS A 207 -41.77 -20.75 -3.63
CA LYS A 207 -40.89 -21.43 -2.66
C LYS A 207 -39.48 -21.67 -3.18
N ASP A 208 -39.17 -21.19 -4.39
CA ASP A 208 -37.84 -21.31 -5.00
C ASP A 208 -37.40 -22.77 -5.19
N VAL A 209 -38.34 -23.62 -5.58
CA VAL A 209 -38.10 -25.05 -5.88
C VAL A 209 -37.89 -25.22 -7.38
N LEU A 210 -36.83 -25.94 -7.77
CA LEU A 210 -36.63 -26.36 -9.16
C LEU A 210 -37.42 -27.64 -9.43
N MET A 211 -38.34 -27.57 -10.40
CA MET A 211 -39.13 -28.70 -10.83
C MET A 211 -38.54 -29.29 -12.11
N VAL A 212 -38.13 -30.56 -12.06
CA VAL A 212 -37.51 -31.29 -13.17
C VAL A 212 -38.51 -32.29 -13.72
N PHE A 213 -38.85 -32.19 -15.01
CA PHE A 213 -39.87 -33.02 -15.66
C PHE A 213 -39.32 -33.81 -16.84
N ALA A 214 -39.86 -35.01 -17.05
CA ALA A 214 -39.67 -35.75 -18.29
C ALA A 214 -40.37 -35.05 -19.48
N THR A 215 -39.83 -35.18 -20.69
CA THR A 215 -40.55 -34.72 -21.90
C THR A 215 -41.69 -35.65 -22.31
N GLY A 216 -41.67 -36.92 -21.93
CA GLY A 216 -42.64 -37.96 -22.35
C GLY A 216 -42.08 -38.91 -23.41
N ASN A 217 -42.69 -40.09 -23.57
CA ASN A 217 -42.17 -41.22 -24.35
C ASN A 217 -43.02 -41.55 -25.60
N GLU A 218 -43.70 -40.55 -26.16
CA GLU A 218 -44.70 -40.73 -27.22
C GLU A 218 -44.21 -40.25 -28.61
N SER A 219 -42.90 -39.99 -28.75
CA SER A 219 -42.24 -39.51 -29.98
C SER A 219 -42.83 -38.20 -30.55
N GLN A 220 -43.27 -37.30 -29.69
CA GLN A 220 -43.97 -36.06 -30.03
C GLN A 220 -43.00 -34.91 -30.38
N PRO A 221 -43.46 -33.91 -31.17
CA PRO A 221 -42.64 -32.74 -31.53
C PRO A 221 -42.47 -31.72 -30.39
N ALA A 222 -43.14 -31.91 -29.26
CA ALA A 222 -43.06 -31.06 -28.07
C ALA A 222 -43.27 -31.90 -26.81
N PRO A 223 -42.91 -31.39 -25.62
CA PRO A 223 -43.07 -32.13 -24.36
C PRO A 223 -44.54 -32.40 -23.99
N ASP A 224 -44.74 -33.38 -23.12
CA ASP A 224 -45.97 -33.62 -22.35
C ASP A 224 -46.46 -32.33 -21.68
N ALA A 225 -47.76 -32.24 -21.44
CA ALA A 225 -48.40 -31.10 -20.80
C ALA A 225 -47.69 -30.59 -19.52
N LEU A 226 -47.26 -31.48 -18.62
CA LEU A 226 -46.60 -31.07 -17.37
C LEU A 226 -45.20 -30.51 -17.60
N GLY A 227 -44.38 -31.17 -18.41
CA GLY A 227 -43.05 -30.68 -18.79
C GLY A 227 -43.11 -29.42 -19.67
N GLY A 228 -44.17 -29.27 -20.47
CA GLY A 228 -44.39 -28.13 -21.35
C GLY A 228 -45.10 -26.94 -20.69
N MET A 229 -45.53 -27.04 -19.43
CA MET A 229 -46.43 -26.07 -18.80
C MET A 229 -45.99 -24.60 -18.87
N PRO A 230 -44.67 -24.25 -18.82
CA PRO A 230 -44.24 -22.86 -19.01
C PRO A 230 -44.64 -22.24 -20.36
N TYR A 231 -45.09 -23.03 -21.34
CA TYR A 231 -45.70 -22.52 -22.57
C TYR A 231 -47.02 -21.78 -22.29
N TRP A 232 -47.87 -22.33 -21.42
CA TRP A 232 -49.16 -21.73 -21.04
C TRP A 232 -49.05 -20.82 -19.82
N ILE A 233 -48.09 -21.08 -18.93
CA ILE A 233 -47.87 -20.33 -17.69
C ILE A 233 -46.41 -19.83 -17.64
N PRO A 234 -46.06 -18.77 -18.38
CA PRO A 234 -44.67 -18.34 -18.57
C PRO A 234 -43.92 -17.98 -17.28
N GLU A 235 -44.63 -17.57 -16.23
CA GLU A 235 -44.07 -17.28 -14.90
C GLU A 235 -43.45 -18.50 -14.21
N LEU A 236 -43.75 -19.73 -14.66
CA LEU A 236 -43.09 -20.94 -14.13
C LEU A 236 -41.68 -21.15 -14.70
N ARG A 237 -41.33 -20.46 -15.80
CA ARG A 237 -40.15 -20.77 -16.60
C ARG A 237 -38.85 -20.74 -15.79
N ASP A 238 -38.73 -19.84 -14.82
CA ASP A 238 -37.51 -19.71 -14.00
C ASP A 238 -37.31 -20.88 -13.02
N ASN A 239 -38.34 -21.69 -12.78
CA ASN A 239 -38.33 -22.79 -11.80
C ASN A 239 -38.55 -24.16 -12.46
N TRP A 240 -38.50 -24.24 -13.80
CA TRP A 240 -38.90 -25.44 -14.55
C TRP A 240 -37.78 -25.91 -15.46
N ILE A 241 -37.50 -27.21 -15.48
CA ILE A 241 -36.61 -27.80 -16.47
C ILE A 241 -37.22 -29.09 -17.02
N THR A 242 -37.12 -29.27 -18.32
CA THR A 242 -37.73 -30.41 -19.01
C THR A 242 -36.66 -31.23 -19.71
N VAL A 243 -36.74 -32.56 -19.59
CA VAL A 243 -35.62 -33.46 -19.87
C VAL A 243 -36.01 -34.52 -20.90
N GLY A 244 -35.38 -34.44 -22.08
CA GLY A 244 -35.47 -35.48 -23.12
C GLY A 244 -34.42 -36.57 -22.92
N ALA A 245 -34.64 -37.72 -23.58
CA ALA A 245 -33.77 -38.89 -23.49
C ALA A 245 -32.91 -39.06 -24.74
N VAL A 246 -31.64 -39.39 -24.54
CA VAL A 246 -30.71 -39.80 -25.60
C VAL A 246 -30.09 -41.15 -25.29
N ASP A 247 -29.61 -41.82 -26.33
CA ASP A 247 -28.86 -43.07 -26.23
C ASP A 247 -27.35 -42.83 -26.11
N SER A 248 -26.58 -43.93 -25.99
CA SER A 248 -25.13 -43.90 -25.83
C SER A 248 -24.37 -43.38 -27.06
N ASP A 249 -25.02 -43.35 -28.22
CA ASP A 249 -24.45 -42.78 -29.45
C ASP A 249 -24.69 -41.26 -29.53
N GLY A 250 -25.46 -40.70 -28.59
CA GLY A 250 -25.83 -39.29 -28.56
C GLY A 250 -26.98 -38.94 -29.50
N GLU A 251 -27.75 -39.92 -29.94
CA GLU A 251 -28.95 -39.70 -30.74
C GLU A 251 -30.18 -39.55 -29.83
N LEU A 252 -31.16 -38.76 -30.25
CA LEU A 252 -32.43 -38.66 -29.53
C LEU A 252 -33.10 -40.03 -29.50
N ALA A 253 -33.47 -40.51 -28.31
CA ALA A 253 -34.12 -41.80 -28.16
C ALA A 253 -35.40 -41.84 -28.99
N SER A 254 -35.67 -42.95 -29.68
CA SER A 254 -36.77 -43.05 -30.65
C SER A 254 -38.15 -42.75 -30.07
N PHE A 255 -38.32 -42.98 -28.76
CA PHE A 255 -39.53 -42.67 -28.00
C PHE A 255 -39.56 -41.25 -27.43
N SER A 256 -38.42 -40.56 -27.28
CA SER A 256 -38.36 -39.29 -26.57
C SER A 256 -39.17 -38.22 -27.29
N ASN A 257 -40.06 -37.57 -26.56
CA ASN A 257 -40.62 -36.31 -27.00
C ASN A 257 -39.50 -35.27 -27.12
N ARG A 258 -39.57 -34.46 -28.18
CA ARG A 258 -38.59 -33.42 -28.51
C ARG A 258 -38.77 -32.19 -27.61
N CYS A 259 -37.70 -31.43 -27.40
CA CYS A 259 -37.79 -30.18 -26.65
C CYS A 259 -38.76 -29.17 -27.28
N GLY A 260 -38.82 -29.06 -28.61
CA GLY A 260 -39.82 -28.31 -29.35
C GLY A 260 -40.02 -26.88 -28.84
N ILE A 261 -41.25 -26.55 -28.44
CA ILE A 261 -41.62 -25.24 -27.90
C ILE A 261 -40.95 -24.91 -26.56
N ALA A 262 -40.41 -25.92 -25.87
CA ALA A 262 -39.70 -25.82 -24.61
C ALA A 262 -38.19 -25.65 -24.76
N ALA A 263 -37.66 -25.45 -25.97
CA ALA A 263 -36.21 -25.35 -26.22
C ALA A 263 -35.48 -24.40 -25.24
N ASP A 264 -36.12 -23.31 -24.81
CA ASP A 264 -35.53 -22.34 -23.86
C ASP A 264 -35.34 -22.89 -22.42
N TRP A 265 -36.11 -23.90 -21.99
CA TRP A 265 -36.05 -24.52 -20.65
C TRP A 265 -35.90 -26.05 -20.69
N CYS A 266 -35.47 -26.58 -21.83
CA CYS A 266 -35.33 -28.02 -22.05
C CYS A 266 -33.88 -28.39 -22.34
N LEU A 267 -33.45 -29.55 -21.85
CA LEU A 267 -32.17 -30.18 -22.19
C LEU A 267 -32.35 -31.69 -22.28
N VAL A 268 -31.29 -32.42 -22.60
CA VAL A 268 -31.34 -33.89 -22.68
C VAL A 268 -30.34 -34.55 -21.74
N ALA A 269 -30.62 -35.80 -21.38
CA ALA A 269 -29.76 -36.63 -20.56
C ALA A 269 -29.86 -38.11 -20.98
N PRO A 270 -28.93 -38.98 -20.55
CA PRO A 270 -28.98 -40.42 -20.83
C PRO A 270 -30.32 -41.02 -20.40
N GLY A 271 -31.02 -41.67 -21.33
CA GLY A 271 -32.33 -42.27 -21.06
C GLY A 271 -32.55 -43.62 -21.72
N VAL A 272 -31.52 -44.24 -22.31
CA VAL A 272 -31.57 -45.58 -22.91
C VAL A 272 -30.50 -46.46 -22.24
N GLU A 273 -30.87 -47.68 -21.87
CA GLU A 273 -30.07 -48.64 -21.12
C GLU A 273 -29.47 -48.05 -19.83
N VAL A 274 -30.25 -47.25 -19.10
CA VAL A 274 -29.78 -46.61 -17.85
C VAL A 274 -29.85 -47.61 -16.71
N TYR A 275 -28.68 -48.04 -16.24
CA TYR A 275 -28.56 -49.03 -15.17
C TYR A 275 -28.80 -48.42 -13.79
N SER A 276 -29.78 -48.94 -13.03
CA SER A 276 -30.11 -48.46 -11.67
C SER A 276 -30.73 -49.56 -10.80
N THR A 277 -31.00 -49.20 -9.54
CA THR A 277 -31.59 -50.03 -8.49
C THR A 277 -33.03 -50.44 -8.80
N MET A 278 -33.41 -51.66 -8.47
CA MET A 278 -34.79 -52.15 -8.50
C MET A 278 -35.20 -52.58 -7.09
N PRO A 279 -36.50 -52.69 -6.76
CA PRO A 279 -36.92 -53.32 -5.52
C PRO A 279 -36.28 -54.71 -5.38
N LEU A 280 -35.94 -55.09 -4.15
CA LEU A 280 -35.16 -56.30 -3.90
C LEU A 280 -35.82 -57.54 -4.50
N GLY A 281 -35.14 -58.17 -5.47
CA GLY A 281 -35.62 -59.36 -6.17
C GLY A 281 -36.41 -59.12 -7.46
N GLU A 282 -36.67 -57.86 -7.82
CA GLU A 282 -37.39 -57.46 -9.04
C GLU A 282 -36.45 -56.95 -10.16
N GLY A 283 -35.14 -57.15 -10.01
CA GLY A 283 -34.13 -56.81 -11.02
C GLY A 283 -34.02 -57.81 -12.17
N SER A 284 -32.94 -57.70 -12.94
CA SER A 284 -32.69 -58.58 -14.08
C SER A 284 -32.35 -60.02 -13.67
N ILE A 285 -32.43 -60.95 -14.63
CA ILE A 285 -32.02 -62.35 -14.40
C ILE A 285 -30.52 -62.51 -14.08
N PHE A 286 -29.71 -61.49 -14.35
CA PHE A 286 -28.26 -61.48 -14.12
C PHE A 286 -27.88 -60.68 -12.87
N ASP A 287 -28.71 -59.72 -12.48
CA ASP A 287 -28.58 -58.94 -11.26
C ASP A 287 -29.98 -58.69 -10.66
N PRO A 288 -30.40 -59.44 -9.62
CA PRO A 288 -31.78 -59.44 -9.12
C PRO A 288 -32.18 -58.15 -8.39
N ASN A 289 -31.25 -57.20 -8.21
CA ASN A 289 -31.51 -55.92 -7.54
C ASN A 289 -31.27 -54.71 -8.43
N TYR A 290 -30.87 -54.90 -9.69
CA TYR A 290 -30.58 -53.82 -10.63
C TYR A 290 -31.02 -54.19 -12.05
N MET A 291 -31.43 -53.20 -12.84
CA MET A 291 -31.82 -53.41 -14.24
C MET A 291 -31.57 -52.14 -15.08
N PRO A 292 -31.17 -52.27 -16.36
CA PRO A 292 -31.24 -51.16 -17.30
C PRO A 292 -32.69 -50.88 -17.71
N GLU A 293 -33.11 -49.62 -17.65
CA GLU A 293 -34.41 -49.16 -18.16
C GLU A 293 -34.26 -48.04 -19.20
N ASP A 294 -35.30 -47.89 -20.02
CA ASP A 294 -35.41 -46.91 -21.10
C ASP A 294 -36.55 -45.94 -20.79
N GLY A 295 -36.26 -44.64 -20.83
CA GLY A 295 -37.28 -43.60 -20.68
C GLY A 295 -36.71 -42.21 -20.45
N THR A 296 -37.50 -41.20 -20.81
CA THR A 296 -37.29 -39.81 -20.33
C THR A 296 -37.38 -39.74 -18.80
N SER A 297 -38.06 -40.71 -18.19
CA SER A 297 -38.07 -40.97 -16.75
C SER A 297 -36.71 -41.31 -16.14
N MET A 298 -35.77 -41.87 -16.91
CA MET A 298 -34.41 -42.17 -16.47
C MET A 298 -33.46 -40.99 -16.74
N ALA A 299 -33.73 -40.21 -17.78
CA ALA A 299 -33.00 -38.98 -18.08
C ALA A 299 -33.25 -37.88 -17.00
N THR A 300 -34.50 -37.73 -16.57
CA THR A 300 -34.93 -36.75 -15.55
C THR A 300 -34.13 -36.84 -14.23
N PRO A 301 -33.95 -38.01 -13.60
CA PRO A 301 -33.18 -38.14 -12.36
C PRO A 301 -31.68 -37.93 -12.55
N VAL A 302 -31.13 -38.14 -13.76
CA VAL A 302 -29.74 -37.73 -14.03
C VAL A 302 -29.61 -36.22 -13.83
N VAL A 303 -30.53 -35.44 -14.40
CA VAL A 303 -30.54 -33.98 -14.28
C VAL A 303 -30.81 -33.54 -12.84
N SER A 304 -31.77 -34.17 -12.15
CA SER A 304 -32.05 -33.91 -10.73
C SER A 304 -30.83 -34.17 -9.84
N GLY A 305 -30.05 -35.22 -10.13
CA GLY A 305 -28.79 -35.50 -9.45
C GLY A 305 -27.75 -34.41 -9.72
N ILE A 306 -27.55 -33.99 -10.97
CA ILE A 306 -26.61 -32.91 -11.29
C ILE A 306 -27.04 -31.60 -10.63
N ALA A 307 -28.34 -31.29 -10.61
CA ALA A 307 -28.88 -30.15 -9.89
C ALA A 307 -28.51 -30.19 -8.40
N ALA A 308 -28.49 -31.37 -7.78
CA ALA A 308 -28.04 -31.53 -6.41
C ALA A 308 -26.53 -31.28 -6.24
N LEU A 309 -25.69 -31.69 -7.21
CA LEU A 309 -24.27 -31.35 -7.22
C LEU A 309 -24.05 -29.83 -7.30
N VAL A 310 -24.78 -29.14 -8.18
CA VAL A 310 -24.69 -27.68 -8.34
C VAL A 310 -25.19 -26.95 -7.09
N LYS A 311 -26.27 -27.44 -6.47
CA LYS A 311 -26.80 -26.85 -5.22
C LYS A 311 -25.85 -27.04 -4.04
N GLU A 312 -25.03 -28.10 -4.02
CA GLU A 312 -23.91 -28.23 -3.07
C GLU A 312 -22.82 -27.21 -3.35
N ALA A 313 -22.43 -27.03 -4.62
CA ALA A 313 -21.41 -26.06 -5.03
C ALA A 313 -21.84 -24.61 -4.74
N PHE A 314 -23.14 -24.31 -4.89
CA PHE A 314 -23.72 -23.00 -4.69
C PHE A 314 -25.00 -23.07 -3.83
N PRO A 315 -24.87 -23.20 -2.49
CA PRO A 315 -26.03 -23.36 -1.61
C PRO A 315 -27.03 -22.20 -1.67
N PHE A 316 -26.56 -21.02 -2.06
CA PHE A 316 -27.34 -19.80 -2.15
C PHE A 316 -28.12 -19.63 -3.48
N PHE A 317 -27.83 -20.43 -4.51
CA PHE A 317 -28.51 -20.37 -5.81
C PHE A 317 -30.02 -20.52 -5.66
N THR A 318 -30.75 -19.66 -6.34
CA THR A 318 -32.18 -19.80 -6.57
C THR A 318 -32.46 -20.96 -7.54
N ALA A 319 -33.72 -21.36 -7.67
CA ALA A 319 -34.13 -22.31 -8.70
C ALA A 319 -33.78 -21.80 -10.12
N GLN A 320 -33.89 -20.49 -10.35
CA GLN A 320 -33.49 -19.85 -11.60
C GLN A 320 -31.99 -19.98 -11.84
N ASP A 321 -31.18 -19.69 -10.81
CA ASP A 321 -29.72 -19.81 -10.94
C ASP A 321 -29.30 -21.26 -11.23
N LEU A 322 -29.95 -22.20 -10.54
CA LEU A 322 -29.73 -23.63 -10.72
C LEU A 322 -30.13 -24.08 -12.13
N GLN A 323 -31.31 -23.68 -12.60
CA GLN A 323 -31.81 -23.97 -13.94
C GLN A 323 -30.88 -23.39 -15.01
N GLN A 324 -30.58 -22.10 -14.96
CA GLN A 324 -29.74 -21.43 -15.95
C GLN A 324 -28.32 -22.00 -15.95
N THR A 325 -27.79 -22.40 -14.80
CA THR A 325 -26.49 -23.09 -14.73
C THR A 325 -26.53 -24.43 -15.45
N LEU A 326 -27.56 -25.26 -15.23
CA LEU A 326 -27.72 -26.54 -15.93
C LEU A 326 -27.87 -26.37 -17.45
N LEU A 327 -28.67 -25.40 -17.89
CA LEU A 327 -28.93 -25.13 -19.31
C LEU A 327 -27.68 -24.56 -20.00
N THR A 328 -27.08 -23.51 -19.46
CA THR A 328 -25.97 -22.79 -20.11
C THR A 328 -24.64 -23.56 -20.10
N THR A 329 -24.52 -24.59 -19.28
CA THR A 329 -23.33 -25.46 -19.25
C THR A 329 -23.50 -26.77 -20.03
N ALA A 330 -24.71 -27.04 -20.55
CA ALA A 330 -24.98 -28.21 -21.36
C ALA A 330 -24.10 -28.25 -22.62
N THR A 331 -23.75 -29.47 -23.03
CA THR A 331 -23.00 -29.74 -24.25
C THR A 331 -23.97 -29.69 -25.42
N SER A 332 -23.88 -28.65 -26.27
CA SER A 332 -24.74 -28.49 -27.44
C SER A 332 -24.71 -29.74 -28.35
N MET A 333 -25.89 -30.19 -28.77
CA MET A 333 -26.09 -31.40 -29.61
C MET A 333 -26.71 -31.10 -30.98
N GLY A 334 -26.77 -29.83 -31.40
CA GLY A 334 -27.31 -29.43 -32.70
C GLY A 334 -28.63 -28.69 -32.59
N ASP A 335 -29.70 -29.20 -33.20
CA ASP A 335 -30.99 -28.52 -33.32
C ASP A 335 -31.66 -28.34 -31.94
N PRO A 336 -31.84 -27.09 -31.46
CA PRO A 336 -32.48 -26.84 -30.16
C PRO A 336 -33.95 -27.30 -30.11
N SER A 337 -34.63 -27.43 -31.26
CA SER A 337 -35.98 -27.98 -31.28
C SER A 337 -36.00 -29.48 -30.97
N GLU A 338 -34.88 -30.19 -31.13
CA GLU A 338 -34.72 -31.59 -30.76
C GLU A 338 -34.18 -31.72 -29.34
N PHE A 339 -33.02 -31.09 -29.07
CA PHE A 339 -32.23 -31.33 -27.85
C PHE A 339 -32.28 -30.18 -26.83
N GLY A 340 -32.97 -29.08 -27.14
CA GLY A 340 -32.95 -27.88 -26.31
C GLY A 340 -31.54 -27.34 -26.18
N TRP A 341 -31.05 -27.22 -24.94
CA TRP A 341 -29.69 -26.79 -24.63
C TRP A 341 -28.62 -27.88 -24.87
N GLY A 342 -29.01 -29.12 -25.12
CA GLY A 342 -28.11 -30.26 -25.35
C GLY A 342 -27.93 -31.16 -24.13
N MET A 343 -26.87 -31.97 -24.12
CA MET A 343 -26.59 -32.93 -23.05
C MET A 343 -26.17 -32.20 -21.77
N VAL A 344 -26.86 -32.42 -20.65
CA VAL A 344 -26.46 -31.90 -19.34
C VAL A 344 -25.01 -32.27 -18.99
N ASN A 345 -24.25 -31.35 -18.38
CA ASN A 345 -22.83 -31.55 -18.07
C ASN A 345 -22.52 -31.24 -16.60
N ALA A 346 -22.30 -32.27 -15.80
CA ALA A 346 -22.04 -32.14 -14.37
C ALA A 346 -20.75 -31.38 -14.05
N GLY A 347 -19.66 -31.72 -14.75
CA GLY A 347 -18.34 -31.11 -14.54
C GLY A 347 -18.34 -29.59 -14.76
N LYS A 348 -19.02 -29.12 -15.81
CA LYS A 348 -19.18 -27.69 -16.07
C LYS A 348 -20.20 -27.05 -15.12
N ALA A 349 -21.33 -27.69 -14.85
CA ALA A 349 -22.40 -27.10 -14.06
C ALA A 349 -21.96 -26.74 -12.62
N VAL A 350 -21.14 -27.57 -11.97
CA VAL A 350 -20.63 -27.27 -10.62
C VAL A 350 -19.60 -26.14 -10.58
N GLN A 351 -19.18 -25.62 -11.74
CA GLN A 351 -18.29 -24.47 -11.87
C GLN A 351 -19.07 -23.16 -12.14
N GLY A 352 -20.40 -23.17 -12.03
CA GLY A 352 -21.26 -21.99 -12.19
C GLY A 352 -21.78 -21.84 -13.62
N TYR A 353 -22.26 -20.65 -13.97
CA TYR A 353 -22.84 -20.36 -15.29
C TYR A 353 -21.87 -20.64 -16.44
N GLY A 354 -22.40 -21.01 -17.61
CA GLY A 354 -21.64 -21.01 -18.87
C GLY A 354 -21.83 -19.73 -19.69
N THR A 355 -23.01 -19.11 -19.57
CA THR A 355 -23.41 -17.91 -20.31
C THR A 355 -24.36 -17.08 -19.46
N PHE A 356 -24.25 -15.75 -19.50
CA PHE A 356 -25.28 -14.83 -19.00
C PHE A 356 -26.21 -14.43 -20.14
N VAL A 357 -27.32 -15.18 -20.28
CA VAL A 357 -28.37 -14.92 -21.27
C VAL A 357 -29.25 -13.71 -20.93
N SER A 358 -29.18 -13.24 -19.68
CA SER A 358 -29.86 -12.07 -19.15
C SER A 358 -29.05 -11.48 -17.99
N ASP A 359 -29.52 -10.38 -17.40
CA ASP A 359 -28.88 -9.77 -16.23
C ASP A 359 -28.99 -10.68 -15.00
N VAL A 360 -27.85 -11.04 -14.40
CA VAL A 360 -27.78 -11.98 -13.28
C VAL A 360 -27.45 -11.24 -11.97
N GLY A 361 -28.26 -11.48 -10.95
CA GLY A 361 -28.03 -11.00 -9.59
C GLY A 361 -27.65 -12.15 -8.65
N ILE A 362 -26.39 -12.18 -8.19
CA ILE A 362 -25.91 -13.22 -7.27
C ILE A 362 -25.86 -12.67 -5.84
N ASP A 363 -26.77 -13.16 -4.99
CA ASP A 363 -26.70 -13.01 -3.53
C ASP A 363 -25.99 -14.23 -2.93
N THR A 364 -24.74 -14.05 -2.50
CA THR A 364 -23.97 -15.15 -1.91
C THR A 364 -24.38 -15.50 -0.48
N LYS A 365 -25.24 -14.71 0.18
CA LYS A 365 -25.77 -15.01 1.54
C LYS A 365 -24.71 -15.39 2.59
N GLY A 366 -23.48 -14.87 2.47
CA GLY A 366 -22.36 -15.17 3.37
C GLY A 366 -21.44 -16.32 2.93
N TYR A 367 -21.74 -17.02 1.84
CA TYR A 367 -20.92 -18.10 1.31
C TYR A 367 -19.82 -17.57 0.40
N ASP A 368 -18.65 -18.21 0.44
CA ASP A 368 -17.61 -18.03 -0.56
C ASP A 368 -17.81 -19.06 -1.68
N ALA A 369 -17.70 -18.63 -2.94
CA ALA A 369 -17.91 -19.49 -4.11
C ALA A 369 -17.01 -19.09 -5.29
N THR A 370 -16.80 -20.02 -6.22
CA THR A 370 -16.01 -19.79 -7.43
C THR A 370 -16.82 -20.13 -8.66
N PHE A 371 -16.92 -19.17 -9.58
CA PHE A 371 -17.31 -19.41 -10.96
C PHE A 371 -16.04 -19.72 -11.77
N GLY A 372 -15.88 -21.01 -12.09
CA GLY A 372 -14.72 -21.57 -12.79
C GLY A 372 -14.83 -21.57 -14.31
N ASN A 373 -16.06 -21.51 -14.85
CA ASN A 373 -16.29 -21.50 -16.28
C ASN A 373 -15.89 -20.17 -16.94
N ASP A 374 -15.65 -20.22 -18.25
CA ASP A 374 -15.58 -19.05 -19.12
C ASP A 374 -17.01 -18.59 -19.40
N ILE A 375 -17.40 -17.42 -18.88
CA ILE A 375 -18.78 -16.92 -19.01
C ILE A 375 -18.87 -15.88 -20.14
N ASP A 376 -19.68 -16.17 -21.15
CA ASP A 376 -20.00 -15.24 -22.24
C ASP A 376 -21.46 -14.71 -22.16
N GLY A 377 -21.92 -13.99 -23.19
CA GLY A 377 -23.31 -13.51 -23.32
C GLY A 377 -23.49 -11.99 -23.22
N ASP A 378 -24.73 -11.54 -23.44
CA ASP A 378 -25.07 -10.11 -23.43
C ASP A 378 -25.44 -9.60 -22.03
N GLY A 379 -25.65 -10.51 -21.06
CA GLY A 379 -26.06 -10.19 -19.70
C GLY A 379 -25.00 -9.50 -18.85
N SER A 380 -25.44 -8.97 -17.71
CA SER A 380 -24.60 -8.33 -16.68
C SER A 380 -24.50 -9.18 -15.40
N LEU A 381 -23.55 -8.84 -14.52
CA LEU A 381 -23.41 -9.43 -13.20
C LEU A 381 -23.59 -8.36 -12.12
N THR A 382 -24.54 -8.59 -11.22
CA THR A 382 -24.69 -7.83 -9.97
C THR A 382 -24.40 -8.73 -8.78
N LYS A 383 -23.31 -8.45 -8.07
CA LYS A 383 -22.92 -9.17 -6.86
C LYS A 383 -23.44 -8.47 -5.60
N ILE A 384 -24.24 -9.18 -4.81
CA ILE A 384 -24.78 -8.77 -3.51
C ILE A 384 -24.56 -9.85 -2.45
N GLY A 385 -24.95 -9.57 -1.20
CA GLY A 385 -24.74 -10.47 -0.06
C GLY A 385 -23.32 -10.48 0.46
N ASP A 386 -23.15 -10.93 1.71
CA ASP A 386 -21.84 -11.20 2.30
C ASP A 386 -21.17 -12.39 1.60
N GLY A 387 -19.85 -12.55 1.78
CA GLY A 387 -19.07 -13.60 1.12
C GLY A 387 -18.42 -13.17 -0.20
N MET A 388 -17.45 -13.96 -0.65
CA MET A 388 -16.61 -13.73 -1.82
C MET A 388 -17.07 -14.57 -3.01
N LEU A 389 -17.36 -13.92 -4.14
CA LEU A 389 -17.51 -14.61 -5.42
C LEU A 389 -16.22 -14.48 -6.22
N THR A 390 -15.60 -15.60 -6.60
CA THR A 390 -14.39 -15.64 -7.41
C THR A 390 -14.72 -15.92 -8.87
N MET A 391 -14.30 -15.04 -9.77
CA MET A 391 -14.38 -15.20 -11.22
C MET A 391 -13.03 -15.73 -11.71
N ALA A 392 -12.93 -17.04 -11.94
CA ALA A 392 -11.66 -17.71 -12.25
C ALA A 392 -11.46 -17.97 -13.76
N GLY A 393 -12.53 -18.03 -14.56
CA GLY A 393 -12.45 -18.24 -16.01
C GLY A 393 -12.17 -16.97 -16.83
N ASP A 394 -12.20 -17.13 -18.15
CA ASP A 394 -12.08 -16.07 -19.14
C ASP A 394 -13.46 -15.48 -19.48
N ASN A 395 -13.89 -14.50 -18.69
CA ASN A 395 -15.24 -13.97 -18.77
C ASN A 395 -15.34 -12.84 -19.82
N THR A 396 -16.20 -13.06 -20.81
CA THR A 396 -16.35 -12.21 -22.01
C THR A 396 -17.74 -11.59 -22.15
N TYR A 397 -18.64 -11.82 -21.19
CA TYR A 397 -19.96 -11.20 -21.21
C TYR A 397 -19.90 -9.67 -21.33
N LEU A 398 -20.88 -9.10 -22.04
CA LEU A 398 -20.84 -7.70 -22.47
C LEU A 398 -21.44 -6.72 -21.45
N GLY A 399 -22.42 -7.17 -20.65
CA GLY A 399 -23.03 -6.37 -19.61
C GLY A 399 -22.04 -6.04 -18.49
N GLY A 400 -22.25 -4.91 -17.81
CA GLY A 400 -21.34 -4.46 -16.74
C GLY A 400 -21.31 -5.40 -15.53
N THR A 401 -20.27 -5.28 -14.72
CA THR A 401 -20.17 -5.96 -13.42
C THR A 401 -20.30 -4.95 -12.29
N VAL A 402 -21.26 -5.15 -11.40
CA VAL A 402 -21.51 -4.28 -10.25
C VAL A 402 -21.35 -5.08 -8.96
N VAL A 403 -20.54 -4.59 -8.03
CA VAL A 403 -20.36 -5.17 -6.69
C VAL A 403 -20.97 -4.23 -5.66
N TYR A 404 -22.19 -4.52 -5.20
CA TYR A 404 -22.86 -3.69 -4.19
C TYR A 404 -22.41 -4.03 -2.77
N SER A 405 -22.24 -5.31 -2.45
CA SER A 405 -21.85 -5.78 -1.11
C SER A 405 -21.05 -7.08 -1.17
N GLY A 406 -20.35 -7.39 -0.07
CA GLY A 406 -19.47 -8.55 0.01
C GLY A 406 -18.23 -8.36 -0.86
N GLY A 407 -17.73 -9.45 -1.45
CA GLY A 407 -16.53 -9.43 -2.27
C GLY A 407 -16.69 -10.04 -3.65
N LEU A 408 -15.97 -9.48 -4.62
CA LEU A 408 -15.68 -10.10 -5.91
C LEU A 408 -14.15 -10.26 -6.04
N SER A 409 -13.69 -11.48 -6.31
CA SER A 409 -12.30 -11.75 -6.69
C SER A 409 -12.24 -11.99 -8.20
N VAL A 410 -11.43 -11.21 -8.92
CA VAL A 410 -11.15 -11.46 -10.34
C VAL A 410 -9.81 -12.16 -10.42
N ASP A 411 -9.82 -13.47 -10.66
CA ASP A 411 -8.61 -14.31 -10.74
C ASP A 411 -8.31 -14.79 -12.17
N GLY A 412 -9.33 -14.85 -13.03
CA GLY A 412 -9.20 -15.03 -14.47
C GLY A 412 -9.19 -13.71 -15.23
N THR A 413 -10.00 -13.63 -16.29
CA THR A 413 -10.22 -12.38 -17.04
C THR A 413 -11.66 -11.91 -17.00
N LEU A 414 -11.85 -10.59 -17.11
CA LEU A 414 -13.16 -9.95 -17.15
C LEU A 414 -13.18 -8.87 -18.21
N SER A 415 -14.00 -9.02 -19.25
CA SER A 415 -14.06 -8.08 -20.38
C SER A 415 -15.03 -6.92 -20.19
N SER A 416 -15.89 -7.00 -19.17
CA SER A 416 -16.89 -5.98 -18.85
C SER A 416 -16.35 -4.91 -17.90
N LEU A 417 -16.97 -3.73 -17.94
CA LEU A 417 -16.69 -2.67 -16.97
C LEU A 417 -16.98 -3.16 -15.55
N VAL A 418 -16.23 -2.66 -14.56
CA VAL A 418 -16.45 -3.00 -13.15
C VAL A 418 -16.74 -1.74 -12.34
N TYR A 419 -17.84 -1.76 -11.59
CA TYR A 419 -18.17 -0.76 -10.60
C TYR A 419 -18.28 -1.40 -9.21
N VAL A 420 -17.55 -0.86 -8.25
CA VAL A 420 -17.55 -1.33 -6.85
C VAL A 420 -18.24 -0.27 -5.99
N GLY A 421 -19.44 -0.56 -5.51
CA GLY A 421 -20.20 0.29 -4.61
C GLY A 421 -19.55 0.40 -3.22
N THR A 422 -20.05 1.30 -2.37
CA THR A 422 -19.42 1.64 -1.08
C THR A 422 -19.26 0.47 -0.11
N ASP A 423 -20.17 -0.51 -0.15
CA ASP A 423 -20.14 -1.70 0.70
C ASP A 423 -19.50 -2.91 -0.01
N GLY A 424 -19.07 -2.74 -1.26
CA GLY A 424 -18.43 -3.76 -2.08
C GLY A 424 -16.91 -3.79 -1.89
N THR A 425 -16.34 -4.98 -2.09
CA THR A 425 -14.89 -5.20 -2.14
C THR A 425 -14.50 -5.86 -3.46
N LEU A 426 -13.48 -5.32 -4.13
CA LEU A 426 -12.84 -5.96 -5.28
C LEU A 426 -11.43 -6.42 -4.92
N ARG A 427 -11.10 -7.66 -5.28
CA ARG A 427 -9.76 -8.27 -5.11
C ARG A 427 -9.39 -9.16 -6.30
N GLY A 428 -8.30 -9.90 -6.16
CA GLY A 428 -7.90 -10.95 -7.10
C GLY A 428 -6.62 -10.64 -7.86
N THR A 429 -6.09 -11.64 -8.56
CA THR A 429 -4.81 -11.56 -9.32
C THR A 429 -4.96 -11.47 -10.83
N GLY A 430 -6.20 -11.44 -11.32
CA GLY A 430 -6.56 -11.52 -12.72
C GLY A 430 -6.45 -10.20 -13.49
N THR A 431 -7.12 -10.16 -14.64
CA THR A 431 -7.13 -9.00 -15.54
C THR A 431 -8.55 -8.52 -15.85
N ILE A 432 -8.81 -7.24 -15.61
CA ILE A 432 -10.03 -6.55 -16.06
C ILE A 432 -9.71 -5.82 -17.37
N ASN A 433 -10.27 -6.27 -18.49
CA ASN A 433 -10.05 -5.72 -19.82
C ASN A 433 -10.97 -4.52 -20.15
N ALA A 434 -11.33 -3.74 -19.13
CA ALA A 434 -12.30 -2.66 -19.22
C ALA A 434 -12.03 -1.57 -18.16
N PRO A 435 -12.77 -0.45 -18.16
CA PRO A 435 -12.73 0.53 -17.09
C PRO A 435 -13.12 -0.05 -15.71
N LEU A 436 -12.44 0.42 -14.67
CA LEU A 436 -12.73 0.11 -13.26
C LEU A 436 -13.04 1.39 -12.49
N ALA A 437 -14.17 1.42 -11.77
CA ALA A 437 -14.51 2.48 -10.83
C ALA A 437 -14.79 1.90 -9.44
N VAL A 438 -14.20 2.51 -8.41
CA VAL A 438 -14.28 2.03 -7.03
C VAL A 438 -14.73 3.16 -6.10
N ASP A 439 -15.87 2.96 -5.45
CA ASP A 439 -16.34 3.75 -4.30
C ASP A 439 -16.15 3.02 -2.97
N GLY A 440 -16.14 1.69 -2.98
CA GLY A 440 -15.90 0.85 -1.81
C GLY A 440 -14.43 0.50 -1.61
N ARG A 441 -14.15 -0.79 -1.42
CA ARG A 441 -12.82 -1.29 -1.11
C ARG A 441 -12.15 -1.93 -2.33
N LEU A 442 -10.92 -1.52 -2.61
CA LEU A 442 -10.01 -2.23 -3.53
C LEU A 442 -8.91 -2.89 -2.70
N ALA A 443 -8.75 -4.21 -2.84
CA ALA A 443 -7.72 -4.99 -2.16
C ALA A 443 -7.02 -5.93 -3.16
N PRO A 444 -6.06 -5.44 -3.98
CA PRO A 444 -5.49 -6.22 -5.07
C PRO A 444 -4.80 -7.51 -4.60
N GLY A 445 -4.97 -8.56 -5.39
CA GLY A 445 -4.40 -9.87 -5.14
C GLY A 445 -5.21 -10.76 -4.20
N ASN A 446 -4.79 -12.03 -4.12
CA ASN A 446 -5.24 -12.98 -3.10
C ASN A 446 -4.39 -12.88 -1.82
N SER A 447 -3.88 -11.67 -1.55
CA SER A 447 -3.14 -11.24 -0.36
C SER A 447 -1.78 -11.93 -0.13
N PRO A 448 -0.66 -11.34 -0.60
CA PRO A 448 -0.50 -10.26 -1.57
C PRO A 448 -0.50 -10.76 -3.02
N GLY A 449 -0.77 -9.87 -3.98
CA GLY A 449 -0.70 -10.17 -5.42
C GLY A 449 -0.98 -8.94 -6.30
N THR A 450 -0.93 -9.10 -7.63
CA THR A 450 -1.15 -8.00 -8.57
C THR A 450 -2.50 -8.13 -9.27
N LEU A 451 -3.34 -7.09 -9.23
CA LEU A 451 -4.53 -6.96 -10.08
C LEU A 451 -4.19 -6.08 -11.30
N THR A 452 -4.56 -6.54 -12.49
CA THR A 452 -4.28 -5.84 -13.75
C THR A 452 -5.55 -5.26 -14.36
N VAL A 453 -5.50 -4.02 -14.88
CA VAL A 453 -6.63 -3.36 -15.56
C VAL A 453 -6.20 -2.81 -16.91
N ALA A 454 -6.74 -3.33 -18.02
CA ALA A 454 -6.48 -2.82 -19.37
C ALA A 454 -7.42 -1.65 -19.75
N GLY A 455 -7.57 -0.70 -18.83
CA GLY A 455 -8.49 0.42 -18.94
C GLY A 455 -8.22 1.49 -17.89
N PRO A 456 -8.97 2.61 -17.91
CA PRO A 456 -8.85 3.63 -16.88
C PRO A 456 -9.38 3.12 -15.53
N VAL A 457 -8.71 3.52 -14.45
CA VAL A 457 -9.14 3.26 -13.07
C VAL A 457 -9.50 4.59 -12.38
N LEU A 458 -10.66 4.63 -11.74
CA LEU A 458 -11.09 5.72 -10.87
C LEU A 458 -11.26 5.19 -9.45
N LEU A 459 -10.44 5.70 -8.52
CA LEU A 459 -10.63 5.52 -7.08
C LEU A 459 -11.26 6.81 -6.55
N SER A 460 -12.52 6.75 -6.11
CA SER A 460 -13.24 7.94 -5.66
C SER A 460 -12.81 8.39 -4.28
N GLY A 461 -13.32 9.54 -3.81
CA GLY A 461 -13.05 10.04 -2.46
C GLY A 461 -13.59 9.14 -1.34
N LEU A 462 -14.48 8.19 -1.65
CA LEU A 462 -15.00 7.20 -0.71
C LEU A 462 -14.14 5.92 -0.68
N ALA A 463 -13.30 5.72 -1.70
CA ALA A 463 -12.57 4.50 -1.88
C ALA A 463 -11.56 4.23 -0.75
N VAL A 464 -11.47 2.96 -0.37
CA VAL A 464 -10.41 2.44 0.51
C VAL A 464 -9.53 1.50 -0.32
N SER A 465 -8.30 1.91 -0.56
CA SER A 465 -7.32 1.11 -1.32
C SER A 465 -6.36 0.42 -0.36
N GLU A 466 -6.54 -0.88 -0.14
CA GLU A 466 -5.76 -1.69 0.78
C GLU A 466 -4.70 -2.51 0.05
N PHE A 467 -3.43 -2.34 0.42
CA PHE A 467 -2.30 -3.07 -0.14
C PHE A 467 -1.56 -3.84 0.95
N ASP A 468 -1.53 -5.16 0.78
CA ASP A 468 -0.78 -6.07 1.65
C ASP A 468 0.74 -5.97 1.38
N ILE A 469 1.55 -5.90 2.43
CA ILE A 469 3.02 -5.83 2.36
C ILE A 469 3.59 -6.93 3.27
N ASP A 470 4.00 -8.05 2.66
CA ASP A 470 4.64 -9.18 3.35
C ASP A 470 6.06 -9.46 2.80
N GLY A 471 6.61 -8.54 2.02
CA GLY A 471 7.97 -8.59 1.52
C GLY A 471 8.18 -7.61 0.36
N THR A 472 9.28 -7.75 -0.36
CA THR A 472 9.70 -6.84 -1.43
C THR A 472 9.46 -7.39 -2.84
N GLY A 473 9.02 -8.65 -2.96
CA GLY A 473 8.64 -9.26 -4.23
C GLY A 473 7.30 -8.75 -4.76
N THR A 474 7.01 -9.03 -6.03
CA THR A 474 5.75 -8.62 -6.70
C THR A 474 4.93 -9.81 -7.20
N GLY A 475 5.27 -11.03 -6.76
CA GLY A 475 4.51 -12.25 -7.02
C GLY A 475 3.31 -12.39 -6.10
N THR A 476 2.85 -13.62 -5.92
CA THR A 476 1.73 -13.97 -5.05
C THR A 476 2.20 -14.56 -3.72
N GLY A 477 1.48 -14.27 -2.64
CA GLY A 477 1.73 -14.85 -1.31
C GLY A 477 3.01 -14.34 -0.63
N ALA A 478 3.54 -15.14 0.30
CA ALA A 478 4.69 -14.85 1.14
C ALA A 478 5.86 -14.16 0.42
N GLY A 479 6.42 -13.11 1.05
CA GLY A 479 7.59 -12.39 0.52
C GLY A 479 7.27 -11.34 -0.54
N ASN A 480 5.99 -11.10 -0.85
CA ASN A 480 5.55 -10.14 -1.86
C ASN A 480 4.72 -8.99 -1.26
N TYR A 481 4.38 -8.00 -2.09
CA TYR A 481 3.41 -6.95 -1.78
C TYR A 481 2.37 -6.81 -2.90
N ALA A 482 1.19 -6.32 -2.53
CA ALA A 482 0.05 -6.17 -3.42
C ALA A 482 0.22 -4.97 -4.36
N ARG A 483 -0.33 -5.09 -5.58
CA ARG A 483 -0.19 -4.06 -6.61
C ARG A 483 -1.45 -3.91 -7.47
N LEU A 484 -1.72 -2.67 -7.86
CA LEU A 484 -2.65 -2.32 -8.93
C LEU A 484 -1.84 -1.82 -10.12
N VAL A 485 -2.03 -2.45 -11.28
CA VAL A 485 -1.32 -2.09 -12.50
C VAL A 485 -2.31 -1.89 -13.63
N THR A 486 -2.19 -0.79 -14.38
CA THR A 486 -2.90 -0.68 -15.65
C THR A 486 -2.01 -1.05 -16.83
N THR A 487 -2.64 -1.47 -17.93
CA THR A 487 -1.97 -1.72 -19.21
C THR A 487 -2.67 -0.98 -20.35
N GLY A 488 -2.04 -0.93 -21.52
CA GLY A 488 -2.58 -0.25 -22.69
C GLY A 488 -2.42 1.28 -22.66
N LYS A 489 -2.74 1.93 -23.80
CA LYS A 489 -2.54 3.37 -24.02
C LYS A 489 -3.50 4.26 -23.23
N THR A 490 -4.61 3.69 -22.75
CA THR A 490 -5.68 4.40 -22.03
C THR A 490 -5.65 4.13 -20.52
N GLY A 491 -4.68 3.34 -20.03
CA GLY A 491 -4.51 2.95 -18.63
C GLY A 491 -4.01 4.12 -17.77
N ARG A 492 -4.92 5.06 -17.50
CA ARG A 492 -4.76 6.13 -16.52
C ARG A 492 -5.34 5.71 -15.18
N ILE A 493 -4.79 6.20 -14.08
CA ILE A 493 -5.32 5.97 -12.74
C ILE A 493 -5.54 7.33 -12.06
N GLU A 494 -6.76 7.59 -11.64
CA GLU A 494 -7.08 8.72 -10.76
C GLU A 494 -7.26 8.20 -9.33
N VAL A 495 -6.47 8.74 -8.39
CA VAL A 495 -6.48 8.31 -6.98
C VAL A 495 -7.06 9.38 -6.07
N ASN A 496 -7.99 8.98 -5.20
CA ASN A 496 -8.56 9.76 -4.10
C ASN A 496 -8.85 8.82 -2.91
N GLY A 497 -9.38 9.36 -1.81
CA GLY A 497 -9.83 8.55 -0.67
C GLY A 497 -8.69 8.11 0.23
N THR A 498 -8.81 6.91 0.82
CA THR A 498 -7.87 6.42 1.85
C THR A 498 -6.97 5.32 1.31
N LEU A 499 -5.65 5.49 1.49
CA LEU A 499 -4.66 4.44 1.26
C LEU A 499 -4.44 3.65 2.55
N VAL A 500 -4.50 2.32 2.48
CA VAL A 500 -4.21 1.43 3.60
C VAL A 500 -2.99 0.56 3.26
N ALA A 501 -1.91 0.70 4.02
CA ALA A 501 -0.74 -0.17 3.94
C ALA A 501 -0.84 -1.22 5.05
N LYS A 502 -1.07 -2.48 4.68
CA LYS A 502 -1.34 -3.57 5.62
C LYS A 502 -0.13 -4.48 5.75
N THR A 503 0.36 -4.66 6.97
CA THR A 503 1.58 -5.45 7.24
C THR A 503 1.31 -6.64 8.17
N ARG A 504 0.15 -6.66 8.84
CA ARG A 504 -0.26 -7.73 9.75
C ARG A 504 -1.76 -8.01 9.58
N GLY A 505 -2.16 -9.24 9.88
CA GLY A 505 -3.54 -9.70 9.62
C GLY A 505 -3.83 -9.89 8.13
N ILE A 506 -2.77 -10.10 7.33
CA ILE A 506 -2.86 -10.44 5.91
C ILE A 506 -3.35 -11.89 5.82
N THR A 507 -4.36 -12.13 4.99
CA THR A 507 -4.94 -13.47 4.76
C THR A 507 -4.15 -14.25 3.71
N GLY A 508 -4.50 -15.52 3.46
CA GLY A 508 -3.86 -16.33 2.41
C GLY A 508 -2.46 -16.80 2.80
N ASP A 509 -1.58 -16.93 1.80
CA ASP A 509 -0.25 -17.51 1.95
C ASP A 509 0.81 -16.54 2.50
N ALA A 510 0.40 -15.41 3.08
CA ALA A 510 1.31 -14.45 3.69
C ALA A 510 1.93 -14.96 4.99
N THR A 511 3.22 -14.68 5.22
CA THR A 511 3.89 -15.04 6.47
C THR A 511 3.49 -14.15 7.65
N ASN A 512 3.09 -12.90 7.39
CA ASN A 512 2.83 -11.87 8.40
C ASN A 512 4.06 -11.58 9.30
N THR A 513 5.27 -11.92 8.85
CA THR A 513 6.51 -11.77 9.64
C THR A 513 7.43 -10.66 9.15
N TYR A 514 7.27 -10.21 7.91
CA TYR A 514 8.16 -9.22 7.31
C TYR A 514 8.17 -7.90 8.11
N VAL A 515 9.35 -7.29 8.22
CA VAL A 515 9.58 -6.00 8.88
C VAL A 515 10.27 -5.08 7.89
N ALA A 516 9.56 -4.05 7.43
CA ALA A 516 10.10 -3.12 6.47
C ALA A 516 11.10 -2.15 7.14
N SER A 517 12.33 -2.09 6.62
CA SER A 517 13.39 -1.20 7.09
C SER A 517 13.22 0.22 6.60
N LEU A 518 13.81 1.18 7.32
CA LEU A 518 13.93 2.57 6.89
C LEU A 518 14.51 2.66 5.47
N GLY A 519 13.91 3.49 4.60
CA GLY A 519 14.30 3.67 3.20
C GLY A 519 13.71 2.65 2.23
N THR A 520 13.01 1.60 2.70
CA THR A 520 12.32 0.65 1.81
C THR A 520 11.13 1.30 1.13
N ARG A 521 10.90 0.93 -0.14
CA ARG A 521 9.83 1.48 -0.99
C ARG A 521 9.03 0.37 -1.67
N PHE A 522 7.70 0.51 -1.72
CA PHE A 522 6.78 -0.44 -2.34
C PHE A 522 5.97 0.25 -3.44
N ASN A 523 6.14 -0.16 -4.70
CA ASN A 523 5.47 0.45 -5.86
C ASN A 523 4.08 -0.16 -6.06
N ILE A 524 3.13 0.27 -5.24
CA ILE A 524 1.80 -0.31 -5.09
C ILE A 524 0.85 0.03 -6.24
N ILE A 525 1.00 1.18 -6.88
CA ILE A 525 0.15 1.61 -8.00
C ILE A 525 1.04 1.97 -9.18
N ARG A 526 0.71 1.45 -10.36
CA ARG A 526 1.38 1.80 -11.61
C ARG A 526 0.39 1.96 -12.76
N ALA A 527 0.26 3.20 -13.23
CA ALA A 527 -0.43 3.55 -14.45
C ALA A 527 0.49 3.34 -15.68
N SER A 528 -0.09 2.90 -16.79
CA SER A 528 0.61 2.74 -18.07
C SER A 528 0.60 4.02 -18.92
N ALA A 529 -0.33 4.93 -18.65
CA ALA A 529 -0.44 6.24 -19.30
C ALA A 529 -0.13 7.40 -18.34
N GLU A 530 -0.97 7.63 -17.33
CA GLU A 530 -0.86 8.79 -16.42
C GLU A 530 -1.47 8.46 -15.06
N LEU A 531 -0.88 9.01 -13.99
CA LEU A 531 -1.47 9.05 -12.66
C LEU A 531 -1.89 10.48 -12.29
N THR A 532 -3.16 10.68 -11.92
CA THR A 532 -3.71 11.95 -11.42
C THR A 532 -4.28 11.81 -10.00
N GLY A 533 -4.49 12.93 -9.31
CA GLY A 533 -5.06 12.95 -7.96
C GLY A 533 -4.05 12.71 -6.83
N SER A 534 -4.58 12.54 -5.63
CA SER A 534 -3.88 12.28 -4.37
C SER A 534 -4.84 11.59 -3.40
N PHE A 535 -4.35 10.60 -2.66
CA PHE A 535 -5.06 10.13 -1.47
C PHE A 535 -5.18 11.26 -0.44
N ASP A 536 -6.22 11.21 0.38
CA ASP A 536 -6.48 12.14 1.49
C ASP A 536 -5.69 11.75 2.74
N SER A 537 -5.45 10.44 2.92
CA SER A 537 -4.72 9.90 4.07
C SER A 537 -4.10 8.54 3.78
N LEU A 538 -3.13 8.17 4.63
CA LEU A 538 -2.52 6.84 4.66
C LEU A 538 -2.69 6.26 6.06
N VAL A 539 -3.21 5.04 6.13
CA VAL A 539 -3.38 4.27 7.36
C VAL A 539 -2.46 3.05 7.31
N HIS A 540 -1.65 2.87 8.35
CA HIS A 540 -0.92 1.62 8.59
C HIS A 540 -1.85 0.64 9.31
N ALA A 541 -2.26 -0.42 8.62
CA ALA A 541 -3.04 -1.50 9.20
C ALA A 541 -2.13 -2.61 9.75
N GLY A 542 -2.08 -2.71 11.07
CA GLY A 542 -1.36 -3.78 11.79
C GLY A 542 -0.54 -3.27 12.98
N THR A 543 -0.45 -4.07 14.03
CA THR A 543 0.49 -3.83 15.15
C THR A 543 1.84 -4.46 14.81
N GLY A 544 2.77 -3.68 14.27
CA GLY A 544 4.10 -4.14 13.86
C GLY A 544 4.32 -4.13 12.34
N GLY A 545 5.36 -4.79 11.85
CA GLY A 545 5.71 -4.84 10.42
C GLY A 545 6.53 -3.67 9.89
N LEU A 546 6.79 -2.69 10.74
CA LEU A 546 7.72 -1.59 10.51
C LEU A 546 8.91 -1.70 11.47
N ALA A 547 10.08 -1.27 11.00
CA ALA A 547 11.22 -1.05 11.87
C ALA A 547 10.89 -0.05 12.99
N ARG A 548 11.70 -0.02 14.04
CA ARG A 548 11.50 0.90 15.17
C ARG A 548 11.54 2.35 14.68
N ALA A 549 10.63 3.18 15.21
CA ALA A 549 10.56 4.61 14.94
C ALA A 549 10.48 4.94 13.45
N THR A 550 9.71 4.14 12.69
CA THR A 550 9.39 4.42 11.29
C THR A 550 7.89 4.46 11.06
N ARG A 551 7.51 5.15 9.99
CA ARG A 551 6.14 5.24 9.47
C ARG A 551 6.13 5.05 7.97
N PHE A 552 4.92 5.03 7.42
CA PHE A 552 4.71 5.05 5.98
C PHE A 552 4.33 6.45 5.50
N ASP A 553 4.84 6.84 4.33
CA ASP A 553 4.39 7.98 3.55
C ASP A 553 4.25 7.61 2.07
N ALA A 554 3.31 8.25 1.39
CA ALA A 554 3.05 8.09 -0.02
C ALA A 554 3.97 9.01 -0.84
N VAL A 555 4.65 8.43 -1.82
CA VAL A 555 5.46 9.11 -2.82
C VAL A 555 4.76 8.98 -4.15
N TYR A 556 4.63 10.09 -4.87
CA TYR A 556 3.94 10.14 -6.15
C TYR A 556 4.91 10.51 -7.27
N ASP A 557 4.86 9.78 -8.37
CA ASP A 557 5.47 10.18 -9.64
C ASP A 557 4.40 10.41 -10.72
N ALA A 558 4.81 10.59 -11.98
CA ALA A 558 3.89 10.85 -13.10
C ALA A 558 3.00 9.63 -13.47
N SER A 559 3.39 8.44 -13.03
CA SER A 559 2.83 7.15 -13.42
C SER A 559 2.53 6.22 -12.24
N GLY A 560 2.83 6.59 -10.99
CA GLY A 560 2.68 5.66 -9.88
C GLY A 560 2.66 6.29 -8.49
N VAL A 561 2.18 5.47 -7.56
CA VAL A 561 2.22 5.72 -6.13
C VAL A 561 3.07 4.63 -5.49
N SER A 562 4.03 5.07 -4.68
CA SER A 562 4.85 4.21 -3.84
C SER A 562 4.58 4.50 -2.38
N VAL A 563 4.66 3.48 -1.53
CA VAL A 563 4.72 3.66 -0.08
C VAL A 563 6.16 3.55 0.35
N ALA A 564 6.70 4.61 0.97
CA ALA A 564 8.05 4.68 1.49
C ALA A 564 8.04 4.51 3.01
N VAL A 565 9.00 3.75 3.54
CA VAL A 565 9.28 3.68 4.97
C VAL A 565 10.22 4.82 5.33
N THR A 566 9.72 5.75 6.13
CA THR A 566 10.41 6.97 6.54
C THR A 566 10.59 7.00 8.06
N PRO A 567 11.41 7.90 8.60
CA PRO A 567 11.48 8.09 10.05
C PRO A 567 10.12 8.55 10.59
N GLU A 568 9.76 8.09 11.80
CA GLU A 568 8.60 8.61 12.53
C GLU A 568 8.72 10.12 12.72
N ALA A 569 9.92 10.58 13.06
CA ALA A 569 10.31 11.97 13.17
C ALA A 569 11.71 12.19 12.58
N TYR A 570 11.85 13.17 11.69
CA TYR A 570 13.16 13.61 11.20
C TYR A 570 14.01 14.26 12.30
N GLY A 571 13.38 14.81 13.34
CA GLY A 571 14.08 15.39 14.50
C GLY A 571 14.63 14.39 15.52
N ASP A 572 14.48 13.08 15.30
CA ASP A 572 14.97 12.01 16.20
C ASP A 572 15.49 10.79 15.40
N LEU A 573 16.38 11.03 14.44
CA LEU A 573 16.96 9.93 13.64
C LEU A 573 17.81 8.96 14.48
N ALA A 574 18.27 9.38 15.66
CA ALA A 574 18.93 8.52 16.64
C ALA A 574 18.05 7.33 17.06
N ALA A 575 16.72 7.49 17.09
CA ALA A 575 15.79 6.39 17.32
C ALA A 575 15.85 5.28 16.25
N ASN A 576 16.34 5.61 15.05
CA ASN A 576 16.62 4.68 13.96
C ASN A 576 18.08 4.21 13.90
N GLY A 577 18.94 4.68 14.83
CA GLY A 577 20.36 4.32 14.88
C GLY A 577 21.26 5.13 13.95
N LEU A 578 20.80 6.31 13.51
CA LEU A 578 21.61 7.26 12.73
C LEU A 578 22.22 8.32 13.66
N GLU A 579 23.46 8.71 13.39
CA GLU A 579 24.11 9.79 14.13
C GLU A 579 23.67 11.15 13.58
N THR A 580 23.41 12.10 14.48
CA THR A 580 22.97 13.46 14.12
C THR A 580 23.66 14.53 14.96
N THR A 581 23.77 15.73 14.39
CA THR A 581 24.13 16.95 15.09
C THR A 581 22.88 17.63 15.66
N ASN A 582 23.07 18.57 16.61
CA ASN A 582 21.94 19.32 17.18
C ASN A 582 21.21 20.15 16.11
N ASN A 583 21.93 20.64 15.10
CA ASN A 583 21.36 21.39 13.99
C ASN A 583 20.53 20.49 13.07
N GLN A 584 20.99 19.26 12.82
CA GLN A 584 20.23 18.26 12.05
C GLN A 584 18.93 17.90 12.78
N ASP A 585 18.96 17.63 14.09
CA ASP A 585 17.76 17.35 14.90
C ASP A 585 16.79 18.54 14.92
N ALA A 586 17.29 19.76 15.09
CA ALA A 586 16.46 20.98 15.08
C ALA A 586 15.81 21.21 13.72
N THR A 587 16.55 20.96 12.63
CA THR A 587 16.05 21.05 11.25
C THR A 587 15.00 19.98 10.99
N GLY A 588 15.26 18.74 11.41
CA GLY A 588 14.32 17.62 11.32
C GLY A 588 13.01 17.90 12.06
N ALA A 589 13.09 18.42 13.30
CA ALA A 589 11.90 18.79 14.07
C ALA A 589 11.08 19.92 13.42
N ALA A 590 11.75 20.86 12.75
CA ALA A 590 11.09 21.91 11.99
C ALA A 590 10.39 21.36 10.74
N LEU A 591 11.00 20.38 10.06
CA LEU A 591 10.40 19.68 8.93
C LEU A 591 9.20 18.83 9.37
N ASP A 592 9.30 18.12 10.50
CA ASP A 592 8.19 17.32 11.05
C ASP A 592 6.95 18.18 11.30
N ALA A 593 7.12 19.43 11.72
CA ALA A 593 6.02 20.36 11.97
C ALA A 593 5.28 20.83 10.70
N ILE A 594 5.93 20.78 9.53
CA ILE A 594 5.35 21.15 8.23
C ILE A 594 5.16 19.94 7.30
N ARG A 595 5.43 18.73 7.81
CA ARG A 595 5.34 17.48 7.06
C ARG A 595 3.89 17.23 6.62
N PRO A 596 3.64 16.96 5.34
CA PRO A 596 2.31 16.63 4.85
C PRO A 596 1.72 15.40 5.55
N THR A 597 0.39 15.31 5.59
CA THR A 597 -0.30 14.06 5.96
C THR A 597 0.21 12.91 5.08
N ALA A 598 0.56 11.77 5.68
CA ALA A 598 1.30 10.68 5.02
C ALA A 598 0.71 10.16 3.70
N GLY A 599 -0.60 10.27 3.45
CA GLY A 599 -1.19 9.85 2.17
C GLY A 599 -1.17 10.92 1.08
N VAL A 600 -0.97 12.18 1.45
CA VAL A 600 -1.15 13.31 0.54
C VAL A 600 0.10 13.50 -0.30
N ARG A 601 -0.09 13.84 -1.57
CA ARG A 601 0.98 14.21 -2.49
C ARG A 601 1.78 15.38 -1.92
N SER A 602 3.03 15.11 -1.59
CA SER A 602 3.96 16.09 -1.03
C SER A 602 4.55 16.99 -2.11
N ASP A 603 5.18 18.09 -1.69
CA ASP A 603 6.04 18.89 -2.56
C ASP A 603 7.36 18.15 -2.87
N ARG A 604 8.22 18.81 -3.65
CA ARG A 604 9.52 18.26 -4.05
C ARG A 604 10.48 18.01 -2.88
N LEU A 605 10.43 18.85 -1.85
CA LEU A 605 11.32 18.73 -0.69
C LEU A 605 11.02 17.42 0.05
N PHE A 606 9.76 17.22 0.42
CA PHE A 606 9.35 16.01 1.13
C PHE A 606 9.38 14.78 0.22
N SER A 607 9.02 14.88 -1.05
CA SER A 607 9.09 13.72 -1.95
C SER A 607 10.51 13.19 -2.06
N SER A 608 11.50 14.09 -2.08
CA SER A 608 12.91 13.71 -2.08
C SER A 608 13.36 13.16 -0.74
N LEU A 609 13.00 13.78 0.39
CA LEU A 609 13.29 13.26 1.74
C LEU A 609 12.72 11.87 1.98
N TYR A 610 11.53 11.56 1.45
CA TYR A 610 10.90 10.23 1.55
C TYR A 610 11.66 9.17 0.72
N THR A 611 12.45 9.61 -0.26
CA THR A 611 13.20 8.75 -1.18
C THR A 611 14.71 8.76 -0.96
N THR A 612 15.21 9.57 -0.03
CA THR A 612 16.61 9.59 0.39
C THR A 612 16.96 8.28 1.08
N ASP A 613 18.13 7.74 0.77
CA ASP A 613 18.62 6.52 1.40
C ASP A 613 18.88 6.76 2.89
N ALA A 614 18.62 5.74 3.71
CA ALA A 614 18.62 5.88 5.16
C ALA A 614 19.94 6.47 5.73
N GLY A 615 21.08 6.09 5.15
CA GLY A 615 22.39 6.59 5.58
C GLY A 615 22.68 8.06 5.25
N ASP A 616 21.95 8.64 4.29
CA ASP A 616 22.17 10.01 3.81
C ASP A 616 21.20 11.02 4.44
N LEU A 617 20.25 10.55 5.27
CA LEU A 617 19.23 11.41 5.89
C LEU A 617 19.84 12.49 6.79
N SER A 618 20.80 12.15 7.66
CA SER A 618 21.46 13.14 8.53
C SER A 618 22.15 14.23 7.72
N LYS A 619 22.84 13.84 6.63
CA LYS A 619 23.50 14.78 5.70
C LYS A 619 22.49 15.69 4.99
N ALA A 620 21.35 15.14 4.56
CA ALA A 620 20.28 15.94 3.97
C ALA A 620 19.75 17.00 4.96
N LEU A 621 19.60 16.65 6.24
CA LEU A 621 19.18 17.62 7.28
C LEU A 621 20.24 18.70 7.53
N GLY A 622 21.54 18.36 7.47
CA GLY A 622 22.64 19.33 7.59
C GLY A 622 22.56 20.38 6.49
N GLN A 623 22.47 19.92 5.24
CA GLN A 623 22.33 20.78 4.07
C GLN A 623 21.07 21.65 4.09
N LEU A 624 20.04 21.33 4.89
CA LEU A 624 18.82 22.11 5.04
C LEU A 624 18.88 23.12 6.21
N SER A 625 19.87 23.00 7.11
CA SER A 625 19.92 23.72 8.39
C SER A 625 20.10 25.24 8.25
N GLY A 626 20.90 25.70 7.28
CA GLY A 626 21.32 27.09 7.19
C GLY A 626 22.45 27.48 8.15
N GLU A 627 23.25 26.51 8.62
CA GLU A 627 24.36 26.72 9.56
C GLU A 627 25.32 27.85 9.20
N ILE A 628 25.58 28.06 7.90
CA ILE A 628 26.42 29.16 7.37
C ILE A 628 26.04 30.54 7.93
N HIS A 629 24.75 30.80 8.18
CA HIS A 629 24.28 32.07 8.73
C HIS A 629 24.72 32.28 10.17
N ALA A 630 24.74 31.22 10.97
CA ALA A 630 25.21 31.28 12.35
C ALA A 630 26.75 31.34 12.39
N SER A 631 27.43 30.52 11.58
CA SER A 631 28.90 30.42 11.51
C SER A 631 29.58 31.71 11.04
N ALA A 632 28.86 32.58 10.32
CA ALA A 632 29.32 33.94 9.97
C ALA A 632 29.82 34.76 11.18
N THR A 633 29.33 34.46 12.39
CA THR A 633 29.78 35.10 13.65
C THR A 633 31.27 34.85 13.91
N ALA A 634 31.77 33.62 13.70
CA ALA A 634 33.18 33.28 13.96
C ALA A 634 34.12 34.10 13.07
N LEU A 635 33.76 34.27 11.79
CA LEU A 635 34.47 35.15 10.86
C LEU A 635 34.50 36.61 11.36
N GLN A 636 33.36 37.17 11.81
CA GLN A 636 33.33 38.55 12.30
C GLN A 636 34.23 38.74 13.54
N VAL A 637 34.28 37.75 14.44
CA VAL A 637 35.14 37.79 15.62
C VAL A 637 36.62 37.70 15.23
N ALA A 638 36.99 36.77 14.35
CA ALA A 638 38.36 36.60 13.88
C ALA A 638 38.87 37.87 13.16
N ARG A 639 38.04 38.48 12.31
CA ARG A 639 38.36 39.76 11.65
C ARG A 639 38.55 40.91 12.63
N SER A 640 37.67 41.03 13.61
CA SER A 640 37.75 42.09 14.63
C SER A 640 39.02 41.95 15.48
N ALA A 641 39.42 40.72 15.81
CA ALA A 641 40.69 40.46 16.46
C ALA A 641 41.89 40.84 15.57
N ALA A 642 41.90 40.42 14.30
CA ALA A 642 42.97 40.77 13.35
C ALA A 642 43.12 42.29 13.13
N LEU A 643 42.00 43.03 13.09
CA LEU A 643 41.97 44.48 13.00
C LEU A 643 42.61 45.13 14.24
N GLN A 644 42.15 44.77 15.44
CA GLN A 644 42.73 45.23 16.70
C GLN A 644 44.23 44.97 16.74
N ASP A 645 44.63 43.77 16.34
CA ASP A 645 46.01 43.33 16.45
C ASP A 645 46.94 44.07 15.46
N THR A 646 46.45 44.36 14.25
CA THR A 646 47.17 45.18 13.26
C THR A 646 47.42 46.59 13.80
N VAL A 647 46.42 47.18 14.48
CA VAL A 647 46.56 48.51 15.07
C VAL A 647 47.48 48.48 16.30
N ALA A 648 47.36 47.47 17.16
CA ALA A 648 48.25 47.29 18.30
C ALA A 648 49.71 47.14 17.84
N GLU A 649 49.96 46.36 16.79
CA GLU A 649 51.29 46.20 16.19
C GLU A 649 51.85 47.53 15.66
N ARG A 650 51.03 48.34 14.96
CA ARG A 650 51.43 49.68 14.52
C ARG A 650 51.83 50.57 15.69
N VAL A 651 51.03 50.58 16.76
CA VAL A 651 51.31 51.37 17.97
C VAL A 651 52.63 50.95 18.62
N HIS A 652 52.86 49.64 18.76
CA HIS A 652 54.10 49.13 19.36
C HIS A 652 55.33 49.39 18.49
N GLY A 653 55.25 49.12 17.19
CA GLY A 653 56.38 49.37 16.27
C GLY A 653 56.72 50.85 16.10
N ALA A 654 55.75 51.76 16.30
CA ALA A 654 55.98 53.20 16.28
C ALA A 654 56.85 53.66 17.45
N ARG A 655 56.67 53.09 18.64
CA ARG A 655 57.45 53.45 19.84
C ARG A 655 58.95 53.20 19.66
N LEU A 656 59.29 52.09 18.99
CA LEU A 656 60.63 51.50 19.00
C LEU A 656 61.53 52.09 17.92
N ALA A 657 60.97 52.33 16.73
CA ALA A 657 61.75 52.72 15.55
C ALA A 657 61.84 54.25 15.32
N GLU A 658 60.88 55.03 15.82
CA GLU A 658 60.74 56.45 15.42
C GLU A 658 61.13 57.44 16.52
N GLY A 659 61.21 57.02 17.80
CA GLY A 659 61.09 57.98 18.90
C GLY A 659 59.75 58.73 18.84
N LEU A 660 59.36 59.40 19.91
CA LEU A 660 58.09 60.12 19.96
C LEU A 660 58.23 61.54 19.37
N ASP A 661 58.84 61.64 18.18
CA ASP A 661 58.93 62.88 17.41
C ASP A 661 57.52 63.37 17.02
N GLU A 662 57.28 64.69 16.97
CA GLU A 662 55.99 65.31 16.57
C GLU A 662 55.58 65.06 15.10
N ARG A 663 56.25 64.12 14.40
CA ARG A 663 56.03 63.86 12.98
C ARG A 663 54.72 63.14 12.74
N ALA A 664 54.07 63.52 11.64
CA ALA A 664 52.98 62.74 11.09
C ALA A 664 53.55 61.54 10.32
N THR A 665 53.02 60.35 10.57
CA THR A 665 53.38 59.13 9.84
C THR A 665 52.15 58.61 9.13
N PHE A 666 52.28 58.42 7.82
CA PHE A 666 51.35 57.62 7.05
C PHE A 666 51.80 56.17 7.09
N TRP A 667 50.87 55.25 7.30
CA TRP A 667 51.15 53.82 7.21
C TRP A 667 50.05 53.10 6.44
N SER A 668 50.44 51.98 5.86
CA SER A 668 49.54 51.02 5.24
C SER A 668 49.88 49.63 5.73
N SER A 669 48.86 48.83 6.02
CA SER A 669 49.01 47.43 6.37
C SER A 669 48.08 46.59 5.51
N ALA A 670 48.61 45.57 4.86
CA ALA A 670 47.81 44.57 4.16
C ALA A 670 47.99 43.23 4.87
N TYR A 671 46.89 42.56 5.22
CA TYR A 671 46.95 41.23 5.80
C TYR A 671 46.02 40.26 5.07
N GLY A 672 46.52 39.04 4.88
CA GLY A 672 45.76 37.89 4.43
C GLY A 672 45.76 36.85 5.54
N GLY A 673 44.58 36.33 5.88
CA GLY A 673 44.43 35.33 6.93
C GLY A 673 43.46 34.23 6.53
N PHE A 674 43.62 33.08 7.16
CA PHE A 674 42.76 31.92 7.01
C PHE A 674 42.54 31.29 8.38
N GLY A 675 41.41 30.61 8.56
CA GLY A 675 41.09 29.96 9.82
C GLY A 675 39.98 28.95 9.68
N SER A 676 39.84 28.16 10.73
CA SER A 676 38.82 27.13 10.86
C SER A 676 38.27 27.16 12.29
N ALA A 677 37.00 26.80 12.45
CA ALA A 677 36.38 26.62 13.75
C ALA A 677 35.37 25.46 13.71
N ASP A 678 35.34 24.69 14.80
CA ASP A 678 34.31 23.70 15.06
C ASP A 678 33.56 24.02 16.36
N GLY A 679 32.30 23.60 16.45
CA GLY A 679 31.42 23.76 17.61
C GLY A 679 31.15 22.45 18.36
N GLY A 680 31.89 21.37 18.05
CA GLY A 680 31.67 20.02 18.57
C GLY A 680 30.48 19.28 17.93
N GLN A 681 29.26 19.80 18.07
CA GLN A 681 28.03 19.26 17.45
C GLN A 681 27.55 20.14 16.28
N THR A 682 28.49 20.79 15.59
CA THR A 682 28.27 21.61 14.39
C THR A 682 29.29 21.18 13.34
N GLU A 683 29.03 21.47 12.08
CA GLU A 683 30.02 21.24 11.03
C GLU A 683 31.19 22.23 11.15
N THR A 684 32.31 21.91 10.50
CA THR A 684 33.48 22.79 10.48
C THR A 684 33.20 23.98 9.57
N PHE A 685 33.57 25.17 10.03
CA PHE A 685 33.51 26.39 9.22
C PHE A 685 34.92 26.90 8.94
N ASP A 686 35.27 26.96 7.67
CA ASP A 686 36.53 27.48 7.17
C ASP A 686 36.33 28.89 6.58
N TRP A 687 37.35 29.73 6.70
CA TRP A 687 37.33 31.07 6.11
C TRP A 687 38.71 31.55 5.67
N ASP A 688 38.69 32.44 4.69
CA ASP A 688 39.81 33.30 4.32
C ASP A 688 39.39 34.77 4.32
N THR A 689 40.32 35.65 4.64
CA THR A 689 40.09 37.10 4.66
C THR A 689 41.32 37.84 4.18
N THR A 690 41.10 38.86 3.35
CA THR A 690 42.14 39.78 2.90
C THR A 690 41.69 41.20 3.20
N ASN A 691 42.51 41.98 3.89
CA ASN A 691 42.20 43.34 4.26
C ASN A 691 43.39 44.26 3.99
N ILE A 692 43.09 45.50 3.63
CA ILE A 692 44.06 46.59 3.54
C ILE A 692 43.58 47.75 4.40
N LEU A 693 44.50 48.28 5.21
CA LEU A 693 44.31 49.43 6.06
C LEU A 693 45.26 50.54 5.66
N PHE A 694 44.74 51.76 5.72
CA PHE A 694 45.51 52.98 5.59
C PHE A 694 45.29 53.82 6.85
N GLY A 695 46.37 54.26 7.46
CA GLY A 695 46.32 55.06 8.67
C GLY A 695 47.23 56.26 8.63
N LEU A 696 46.87 57.24 9.43
CA LEU A 696 47.67 58.41 9.72
C LEU A 696 47.69 58.58 11.24
N ASP A 697 48.88 58.72 11.79
CA ASP A 697 49.10 58.99 13.21
C ASP A 697 50.18 60.06 13.38
N MET A 698 50.14 60.75 14.52
CA MET A 698 51.07 61.81 14.85
C MET A 698 51.38 61.82 16.35
N GLY A 699 52.57 62.31 16.71
CA GLY A 699 52.92 62.59 18.09
C GLY A 699 51.97 63.62 18.73
N ALA A 700 51.64 63.41 20.00
CA ALA A 700 50.76 64.27 20.80
C ALA A 700 51.44 64.57 22.15
N GLY A 701 52.57 65.28 22.11
CA GLY A 701 53.49 65.46 23.23
C GLY A 701 54.65 64.45 23.22
N GLU A 702 55.54 64.53 24.21
CA GLU A 702 56.81 63.76 24.23
C GLU A 702 56.64 62.25 24.43
N GLU A 703 55.50 61.79 24.96
CA GLU A 703 55.27 60.37 25.27
C GLU A 703 53.99 59.77 24.67
N SER A 704 53.26 60.51 23.81
CA SER A 704 51.94 60.07 23.33
C SER A 704 51.75 60.15 21.82
N ARG A 705 50.86 59.31 21.28
CA ARG A 705 50.51 59.27 19.86
C ARG A 705 49.01 59.10 19.69
N ILE A 706 48.45 59.72 18.66
CA ILE A 706 47.04 59.55 18.27
C ILE A 706 46.96 59.26 16.78
N GLY A 707 45.99 58.45 16.38
CA GLY A 707 45.83 58.06 14.98
C GLY A 707 44.42 57.68 14.59
N LEU A 708 44.19 57.77 13.29
CA LEU A 708 42.99 57.29 12.61
C LEU A 708 43.42 56.33 11.50
N ALA A 709 42.63 55.28 11.29
CA ALA A 709 42.79 54.35 10.18
C ALA A 709 41.44 54.02 9.55
N ALA A 710 41.45 53.75 8.26
CA ALA A 710 40.33 53.21 7.53
C ALA A 710 40.80 52.05 6.66
N GLY A 711 39.94 51.04 6.50
CA GLY A 711 40.28 49.83 5.77
C GLY A 711 39.12 49.26 4.98
N THR A 712 39.45 48.43 4.02
CA THR A 712 38.51 47.61 3.27
C THR A 712 39.06 46.20 3.13
N GLY A 713 38.16 45.23 3.08
CA GLY A 713 38.55 43.84 2.90
C GLY A 713 37.46 42.99 2.32
N HIS A 714 37.86 41.78 1.96
CA HIS A 714 37.00 40.74 1.44
C HIS A 714 37.25 39.46 2.22
N SER A 715 36.19 38.70 2.46
CA SER A 715 36.31 37.38 3.08
C SER A 715 35.41 36.37 2.39
N ASN A 716 35.88 35.13 2.34
CA ASN A 716 35.06 33.98 1.98
C ASN A 716 35.02 33.02 3.16
N GLY A 717 33.99 32.17 3.18
CA GLY A 717 33.95 31.02 4.07
C GLY A 717 32.96 29.98 3.60
N ASP A 718 33.10 28.79 4.11
CA ASP A 718 32.32 27.62 3.72
C ASP A 718 32.13 26.68 4.92
N VAL A 719 31.02 25.97 4.91
CA VAL A 719 30.70 24.93 5.90
C VAL A 719 30.93 23.58 5.24
N ASP A 720 31.76 22.75 5.87
CA ASP A 720 32.05 21.40 5.41
C ASP A 720 30.75 20.58 5.27
N ASP A 721 30.70 19.70 4.26
CA ASP A 721 29.62 18.74 3.97
C ASP A 721 28.19 19.29 3.69
N ASP A 722 27.95 20.60 3.90
CA ASP A 722 26.64 21.26 3.80
C ASP A 722 26.40 22.04 2.49
N ASN A 723 27.37 22.03 1.55
CA ASN A 723 27.32 22.78 0.29
C ASN A 723 26.92 24.26 0.49
N ALA A 724 27.46 24.89 1.52
CA ALA A 724 27.13 26.26 1.91
C ALA A 724 28.37 27.14 1.92
N SER A 725 28.23 28.33 1.33
CA SER A 725 29.31 29.32 1.22
C SER A 725 28.83 30.72 1.57
N LEU A 726 29.77 31.56 1.98
CA LEU A 726 29.59 32.94 2.35
C LEU A 726 30.69 33.77 1.71
N SER A 727 30.34 34.94 1.19
CA SER A 727 31.28 35.96 0.75
C SER A 727 30.89 37.32 1.33
N GLY A 728 31.88 38.11 1.73
CA GLY A 728 31.66 39.34 2.46
C GLY A 728 32.59 40.47 2.02
N ASN A 729 32.04 41.67 1.87
CA ASN A 729 32.83 42.90 1.75
C ASN A 729 32.73 43.70 3.04
N HIS A 730 33.86 44.21 3.51
CA HIS A 730 33.98 44.82 4.82
C HIS A 730 34.64 46.18 4.73
N TYR A 731 34.19 47.10 5.58
CA TYR A 731 34.72 48.46 5.70
C TYR A 731 34.96 48.77 7.16
N ASP A 732 36.16 49.21 7.49
CA ASP A 732 36.61 49.41 8.87
C ASP A 732 37.03 50.88 9.08
N ILE A 733 36.66 51.46 10.21
CA ILE A 733 37.19 52.74 10.69
C ILE A 733 37.69 52.54 12.12
N VAL A 734 38.91 52.99 12.41
CA VAL A 734 39.54 52.85 13.72
C VAL A 734 40.12 54.19 14.17
N ALA A 735 39.89 54.53 15.44
CA ALA A 735 40.61 55.57 16.15
C ALA A 735 41.43 54.93 17.27
N TYR A 736 42.68 55.35 17.44
CA TYR A 736 43.56 54.79 18.46
C TYR A 736 44.49 55.85 19.03
N GLY A 737 44.99 55.57 20.22
CA GLY A 737 46.01 56.38 20.86
C GLY A 737 46.87 55.54 21.81
N SER A 738 48.06 56.03 22.06
CA SER A 738 49.01 55.39 22.97
C SER A 738 49.78 56.41 23.77
N THR A 739 50.22 56.02 24.95
CA THR A 739 51.12 56.81 25.79
C THR A 739 52.06 55.89 26.54
N SER A 740 53.30 56.32 26.74
CA SER A 740 54.20 55.71 27.72
C SER A 740 54.16 56.53 29.02
N ILE A 741 54.30 55.85 30.15
CA ILE A 741 54.47 56.49 31.46
C ILE A 741 55.57 55.72 32.18
N SER A 742 56.80 56.28 32.19
CA SER A 742 57.99 55.55 32.66
C SER A 742 58.18 54.24 31.87
N ALA A 743 58.19 53.09 32.55
CA ALA A 743 58.32 51.78 31.91
C ALA A 743 56.98 51.20 31.43
N PHE A 744 55.84 51.83 31.73
CA PHE A 744 54.53 51.32 31.33
C PHE A 744 54.10 51.89 29.99
N ASP A 745 53.50 51.04 29.17
CA ASP A 745 52.88 51.40 27.89
C ASP A 745 51.40 51.19 27.97
N LEU A 746 50.65 52.21 27.59
CA LEU A 746 49.20 52.15 27.49
C LEU A 746 48.80 52.43 26.06
N SER A 747 47.99 51.54 25.48
CA SER A 747 47.31 51.80 24.21
C SER A 747 45.82 51.57 24.36
N VAL A 748 45.04 52.38 23.64
CA VAL A 748 43.58 52.30 23.59
C VAL A 748 43.12 52.55 22.17
N GLY A 749 42.01 51.92 21.78
CA GLY A 749 41.40 52.14 20.48
C GLY A 749 39.93 51.77 20.46
N ALA A 750 39.25 52.30 19.45
CA ALA A 750 37.87 52.00 19.14
C ALA A 750 37.72 51.84 17.63
N SER A 751 36.99 50.81 17.20
CA SER A 751 36.70 50.54 15.80
C SER A 751 35.20 50.38 15.56
N HIS A 752 34.79 50.72 14.35
CA HIS A 752 33.46 50.44 13.83
C HIS A 752 33.58 49.87 12.42
N SER A 753 32.93 48.73 12.20
CA SER A 753 33.02 47.96 10.97
C SER A 753 31.63 47.71 10.38
N TRP A 754 31.52 47.79 9.06
CA TRP A 754 30.33 47.41 8.30
C TRP A 754 30.66 46.25 7.36
N SER A 755 29.86 45.20 7.40
CA SER A 755 30.04 44.00 6.57
C SER A 755 28.76 43.71 5.79
N ASN A 756 28.86 43.65 4.46
CA ASN A 756 27.80 43.14 3.59
C ASN A 756 28.11 41.66 3.30
N LEU A 757 27.25 40.76 3.76
CA LEU A 757 27.43 39.31 3.63
C LEU A 757 26.43 38.77 2.62
N ASN A 758 26.90 37.94 1.69
CA ASN A 758 26.10 37.16 0.78
C ASN A 758 26.34 35.68 1.07
N THR A 759 25.29 34.88 1.13
CA THR A 759 25.34 33.44 1.35
C THR A 759 24.77 32.71 0.14
N ALA A 760 25.34 31.56 -0.17
CA ALA A 760 24.81 30.63 -1.16
C ALA A 760 24.81 29.20 -0.57
N ARG A 761 23.68 28.50 -0.64
CA ARG A 761 23.54 27.10 -0.20
C ARG A 761 22.93 26.27 -1.31
N SER A 762 23.45 25.05 -1.50
CA SER A 762 22.97 24.15 -2.55
C SER A 762 22.68 22.75 -1.99
N PRO A 763 21.56 22.58 -1.26
CA PRO A 763 21.14 21.26 -0.81
C PRO A 763 20.91 20.33 -2.01
N ASP A 764 21.49 19.12 -1.95
CA ASP A 764 21.48 18.10 -2.98
C ASP A 764 21.40 16.70 -2.33
N PHE A 765 20.21 16.10 -2.35
CA PHE A 765 19.92 14.79 -1.78
C PHE A 765 18.69 14.17 -2.44
N GLY A 766 18.63 12.85 -2.61
CA GLY A 766 17.39 12.18 -3.05
C GLY A 766 16.76 12.76 -4.34
N GLY A 767 17.58 13.29 -5.26
CA GLY A 767 17.14 13.99 -6.47
C GLY A 767 16.58 15.40 -6.27
N PHE A 768 16.58 15.92 -5.04
CA PHE A 768 16.31 17.33 -4.71
C PHE A 768 17.53 18.18 -5.06
N SER A 769 17.29 19.37 -5.61
CA SER A 769 18.32 20.38 -5.79
C SER A 769 17.69 21.76 -5.77
N ASP A 770 18.18 22.61 -4.87
CA ASP A 770 17.88 24.04 -4.83
C ASP A 770 19.19 24.84 -4.92
N THR A 771 19.10 26.11 -5.30
CA THR A 771 20.21 27.07 -5.17
C THR A 771 19.72 28.28 -4.40
N LEU A 772 19.99 28.28 -3.10
CA LEU A 772 19.48 29.25 -2.15
C LEU A 772 20.48 30.38 -1.97
N THR A 773 20.03 31.62 -2.12
CA THR A 773 20.88 32.81 -1.95
C THR A 773 20.28 33.77 -0.94
N GLY A 774 21.11 34.30 -0.05
CA GLY A 774 20.73 35.28 0.98
C GLY A 774 21.71 36.45 1.02
N SER A 775 21.26 37.61 1.47
CA SER A 775 22.14 38.76 1.72
C SER A 775 21.68 39.56 2.93
N TYR A 776 22.63 40.02 3.74
CA TYR A 776 22.37 40.86 4.91
C TYR A 776 23.58 41.70 5.31
N GLN A 777 23.34 42.74 6.10
CA GLN A 777 24.38 43.62 6.63
C GLN A 777 24.58 43.37 8.12
N THR A 778 25.82 43.24 8.56
CA THR A 778 26.19 43.21 9.97
C THR A 778 27.13 44.36 10.31
N ARG A 779 27.08 44.82 11.56
CA ARG A 779 27.88 45.93 12.08
C ARG A 779 28.60 45.47 13.34
N THR A 780 29.88 45.80 13.44
CA THR A 780 30.69 45.48 14.62
C THR A 780 31.25 46.77 15.22
N ALA A 781 31.01 47.00 16.51
CA ALA A 781 31.66 48.04 17.28
C ALA A 781 32.60 47.39 18.29
N GLN A 782 33.84 47.84 18.38
CA GLN A 782 34.83 47.26 19.29
C GLN A 782 35.62 48.37 20.00
N VAL A 783 35.90 48.13 21.28
CA VAL A 783 36.84 48.91 22.07
C VAL A 783 37.92 48.00 22.59
N PHE A 784 39.17 48.46 22.58
CA PHE A 784 40.31 47.66 22.97
C PHE A 784 41.37 48.50 23.66
N GLY A 785 42.20 47.85 24.45
CA GLY A 785 43.37 48.46 25.04
C GLY A 785 44.39 47.44 25.52
N GLU A 786 45.62 47.90 25.72
CA GLU A 786 46.73 47.10 26.20
C GLU A 786 47.52 47.88 27.23
N ILE A 787 47.94 47.19 28.29
CA ILE A 787 48.96 47.67 29.22
C ILE A 787 50.17 46.75 29.15
N GLY A 788 51.34 47.33 28.88
CA GLY A 788 52.63 46.64 28.84
C GLY A 788 53.62 47.23 29.83
N TYR A 789 54.62 46.46 30.24
CA TYR A 789 55.76 46.94 31.02
C TYR A 789 57.05 46.62 30.27
N THR A 790 57.75 47.64 29.80
CA THR A 790 59.00 47.49 29.05
C THR A 790 60.21 47.43 29.98
N ALA A 791 61.00 46.36 29.82
CA ALA A 791 62.29 46.16 30.46
C ALA A 791 63.34 45.84 29.40
N VAL A 792 64.47 46.54 29.43
CA VAL A 792 65.59 46.32 28.50
C VAL A 792 66.66 45.47 29.20
N VAL A 793 67.05 44.37 28.57
CA VAL A 793 68.11 43.46 29.05
C VAL A 793 69.10 43.22 27.90
N ASP A 794 70.30 43.82 28.00
CA ASP A 794 71.30 43.86 26.91
C ASP A 794 70.69 44.44 25.62
N ARG A 795 70.57 43.64 24.56
CA ARG A 795 69.98 44.03 23.28
C ARG A 795 68.48 43.71 23.16
N PHE A 796 67.91 43.03 24.16
CA PHE A 796 66.52 42.55 24.11
C PHE A 796 65.61 43.48 24.89
N GLU A 797 64.53 43.92 24.25
CA GLU A 797 63.40 44.54 24.93
C GLU A 797 62.36 43.48 25.26
N LEU A 798 62.08 43.32 26.56
CA LEU A 798 61.06 42.43 27.09
C LEU A 798 59.86 43.27 27.50
N ASN A 799 58.70 42.94 26.95
CA ASN A 799 57.43 43.62 27.22
C ASN A 799 56.36 42.59 27.59
N PRO A 800 56.30 42.14 28.86
CA PRO A 800 55.10 41.49 29.39
C PRO A 800 53.91 42.44 29.30
N PHE A 801 52.77 41.93 28.83
CA PHE A 801 51.58 42.74 28.63
C PHE A 801 50.29 41.99 28.91
N VAL A 802 49.23 42.77 29.16
CA VAL A 802 47.84 42.32 29.20
C VAL A 802 47.03 43.23 28.28
N SER A 803 46.36 42.64 27.30
CA SER A 803 45.40 43.33 26.45
C SER A 803 43.98 42.84 26.69
N GLY A 804 43.02 43.74 26.53
CA GLY A 804 41.61 43.46 26.66
C GLY A 804 40.82 44.14 25.54
N SER A 805 39.81 43.47 25.01
CA SER A 805 38.84 44.08 24.11
C SER A 805 37.43 43.62 24.39
N TYR A 806 36.48 44.47 24.01
CA TYR A 806 35.05 44.22 24.04
C TYR A 806 34.50 44.53 22.66
N MET A 807 33.78 43.58 22.06
CA MET A 807 33.15 43.72 20.74
C MET A 807 31.66 43.45 20.82
N ALA A 808 30.88 44.28 20.15
CA ALA A 808 29.43 44.18 19.98
C ALA A 808 29.11 44.04 18.49
N ILE A 809 28.53 42.90 18.11
CA ILE A 809 28.10 42.55 16.75
C ILE A 809 26.58 42.68 16.70
N SER A 810 26.06 43.44 15.74
CA SER A 810 24.63 43.67 15.59
C SER A 810 23.88 42.42 15.13
N ASP A 811 22.61 42.32 15.48
CA ASP A 811 21.72 41.35 14.85
C ASP A 811 21.60 41.63 13.34
N SER A 812 21.21 40.62 12.58
CA SER A 812 21.03 40.73 11.14
C SER A 812 19.83 39.91 10.71
N ARG A 813 19.04 40.42 9.77
CA ARG A 813 17.87 39.72 9.22
C ARG A 813 18.13 39.31 7.80
N PHE A 814 17.67 38.14 7.41
CA PHE A 814 17.82 37.63 6.06
C PHE A 814 16.57 36.86 5.62
N ALA A 815 16.42 36.75 4.31
CA ALA A 815 15.49 35.84 3.66
C ALA A 815 16.19 35.27 2.43
N GLU A 816 16.26 33.95 2.34
CA GLU A 816 16.79 33.26 1.19
C GLU A 816 15.77 33.24 0.05
N THR A 817 16.28 33.16 -1.18
CA THR A 817 15.49 32.92 -2.38
C THR A 817 16.10 31.78 -3.17
N GLY A 818 15.32 31.06 -3.97
CA GLY A 818 15.84 30.07 -4.91
C GLY A 818 15.20 28.69 -4.88
N GLY A 819 14.29 28.41 -3.93
CA GLY A 819 13.55 27.15 -3.93
C GLY A 819 12.75 26.87 -2.66
N ALA A 820 12.29 25.63 -2.52
CA ALA A 820 11.40 25.19 -1.45
C ALA A 820 12.10 25.11 -0.07
N ALA A 821 13.42 24.88 -0.07
CA ALA A 821 14.23 24.82 1.14
C ALA A 821 14.71 26.21 1.64
N ALA A 822 14.22 27.31 1.05
CA ALA A 822 14.62 28.65 1.42
C ALA A 822 14.25 28.98 2.88
N LEU A 823 15.25 29.48 3.63
CA LEU A 823 15.08 29.91 5.00
C LEU A 823 14.90 31.42 5.11
N SER A 824 14.14 31.85 6.12
CA SER A 824 14.12 33.25 6.56
C SER A 824 14.38 33.33 8.06
N GLY A 825 15.05 34.39 8.52
CA GLY A 825 15.48 34.41 9.90
C GLY A 825 16.31 35.60 10.32
N THR A 826 16.88 35.45 11.51
CA THR A 826 17.77 36.43 12.13
C THR A 826 19.02 35.78 12.68
N VAL A 827 20.18 36.32 12.35
CA VAL A 827 21.43 36.05 13.07
C VAL A 827 21.44 36.94 14.31
N ALA A 828 21.53 36.33 15.49
CA ALA A 828 21.40 37.01 16.77
C ALA A 828 22.64 37.88 17.08
N ASP A 829 22.43 38.98 17.80
CA ASP A 829 23.50 39.88 18.24
C ASP A 829 24.49 39.19 19.19
N ARG A 830 25.72 39.71 19.26
CA ARG A 830 26.77 39.15 20.14
C ARG A 830 27.59 40.21 20.83
N ASN A 831 27.86 39.96 22.11
CA ASN A 831 28.76 40.74 22.92
C ASN A 831 29.85 39.82 23.47
N LEU A 832 31.10 40.11 23.14
CA LEU A 832 32.25 39.24 23.43
C LEU A 832 33.38 40.06 24.04
N GLY A 833 34.08 39.45 24.99
CA GLY A 833 35.32 39.99 25.52
C GLY A 833 36.51 39.14 25.08
N LEU A 834 37.64 39.75 24.74
CA LEU A 834 38.88 39.04 24.48
C LEU A 834 39.95 39.54 25.46
N THR A 835 40.75 38.64 26.01
CA THR A 835 41.92 38.99 26.80
C THR A 835 43.14 38.24 26.29
N VAL A 836 44.24 38.94 26.09
CA VAL A 836 45.53 38.31 25.78
C VAL A 836 46.53 38.67 26.86
N THR A 837 47.15 37.68 27.47
CA THR A 837 48.28 37.87 28.37
C THR A 837 49.49 37.22 27.74
N GLY A 838 50.58 37.97 27.62
CA GLY A 838 51.74 37.48 26.88
C GLY A 838 53.04 38.20 27.21
N LEU A 839 54.09 37.70 26.57
CA LEU A 839 55.41 38.30 26.58
C LEU A 839 55.79 38.60 25.13
N ARG A 840 56.14 39.86 24.88
CA ARG A 840 56.74 40.31 23.62
C ARG A 840 58.24 40.52 23.83
N VAL A 841 59.03 40.03 22.88
CA VAL A 841 60.48 40.17 22.84
C VAL A 841 60.84 40.88 21.55
N LEU A 842 61.67 41.92 21.66
CA LEU A 842 62.14 42.69 20.52
C LEU A 842 63.67 42.78 20.53
N THR A 843 64.29 42.83 19.35
CA THR A 843 65.72 43.11 19.20
C THR A 843 65.98 43.81 17.87
N GLU A 844 66.93 44.73 17.87
CA GLU A 844 67.39 45.44 16.66
C GLU A 844 68.76 44.96 16.21
N PHE A 845 69.00 44.98 14.91
CA PHE A 845 70.28 44.72 14.27
C PHE A 845 70.59 45.82 13.25
N ASP A 846 71.82 46.32 13.26
CA ASP A 846 72.32 47.16 12.18
C ASP A 846 72.58 46.29 10.94
N VAL A 847 71.91 46.58 9.83
CA VAL A 847 72.02 45.81 8.57
C VAL A 847 72.22 46.79 7.41
N GLY A 848 73.46 46.92 6.94
CA GLY A 848 73.81 47.84 5.86
C GLY A 848 73.70 49.31 6.30
N ALA A 849 72.94 50.11 5.56
CA ALA A 849 72.63 51.52 5.89
C ALA A 849 71.32 51.67 6.68
N GLY A 850 70.65 50.56 7.03
CA GLY A 850 69.38 50.53 7.73
C GLY A 850 69.42 49.73 9.03
N LYS A 851 68.27 49.66 9.70
CA LYS A 851 68.07 48.84 10.90
C LYS A 851 67.02 47.77 10.64
N LEU A 852 67.30 46.54 11.07
CA LEU A 852 66.36 45.44 11.10
C LEU A 852 65.87 45.24 12.54
N SER A 853 64.59 45.50 12.79
CA SER A 853 63.92 45.17 14.04
C SER A 853 63.23 43.83 13.90
N THR A 854 63.42 42.92 14.84
CA THR A 854 62.75 41.61 14.87
C THR A 854 61.97 41.46 16.16
N ARG A 855 60.77 40.89 16.05
CA ARG A 855 59.83 40.75 17.15
C ARG A 855 59.28 39.33 17.23
N ALA A 856 59.15 38.83 18.44
CA ALA A 856 58.46 37.59 18.74
C ALA A 856 57.52 37.80 19.93
N MET A 857 56.33 37.22 19.89
CA MET A 857 55.38 37.21 21.00
C MET A 857 54.82 35.81 21.19
N LEU A 858 54.71 35.44 22.46
CA LEU A 858 54.00 34.26 22.91
C LEU A 858 52.99 34.68 23.97
N GLY A 859 51.76 34.20 23.88
CA GLY A 859 50.78 34.46 24.92
C GLY A 859 49.58 33.53 24.89
N TRP A 860 48.76 33.70 25.90
CA TRP A 860 47.51 33.00 26.08
C TRP A 860 46.36 33.96 25.79
N GLN A 861 45.46 33.52 24.90
CA GLN A 861 44.24 34.23 24.55
C GLN A 861 43.05 33.55 25.22
N HIS A 862 42.22 34.35 25.89
CA HIS A 862 40.98 33.93 26.51
C HIS A 862 39.79 34.71 25.97
N LEU A 863 38.75 33.99 25.55
CA LEU A 863 37.52 34.53 24.99
C LEU A 863 36.39 34.44 26.03
N HIS A 864 35.89 35.59 26.44
CA HIS A 864 34.79 35.79 27.38
C HIS A 864 33.47 35.91 26.63
N GLY A 865 32.42 35.27 27.17
CA GLY A 865 31.11 35.17 26.52
C GLY A 865 30.95 33.88 25.71
N ASN A 866 29.96 33.85 24.80
CA ASN A 866 29.74 32.74 23.89
C ASN A 866 29.95 33.19 22.45
N ALA A 867 31.09 32.82 21.87
CA ALA A 867 31.43 33.14 20.49
C ALA A 867 30.76 32.22 19.46
N GLN A 868 29.98 31.25 19.92
CA GLN A 868 29.12 30.46 19.05
C GLN A 868 28.00 31.34 18.50
N GLY A 869 27.91 31.40 17.16
CA GLY A 869 26.84 32.09 16.47
C GLY A 869 25.50 31.39 16.68
N ILE A 870 24.41 32.15 16.57
CA ILE A 870 23.03 31.61 16.61
C ILE A 870 22.28 32.27 15.48
N ALA A 871 21.67 31.45 14.64
CA ALA A 871 20.64 31.88 13.71
C ALA A 871 19.30 31.31 14.20
N ASN A 872 18.27 32.15 14.26
CA ASN A 872 16.89 31.70 14.40
C ASN A 872 16.27 31.75 13.01
N VAL A 873 15.98 30.59 12.44
CA VAL A 873 15.57 30.41 11.04
C VAL A 873 14.23 29.70 10.96
N ALA A 874 13.52 29.85 9.85
CA ALA A 874 12.25 29.18 9.60
C ALA A 874 12.12 28.82 8.12
N PHE A 875 11.58 27.64 7.83
CA PHE A 875 11.03 27.30 6.52
C PHE A 875 9.75 28.10 6.25
N ALA A 876 9.37 28.24 4.98
CA ALA A 876 8.12 28.89 4.61
C ALA A 876 6.92 28.20 5.31
N GLY A 877 6.12 28.98 6.05
CA GLY A 877 4.94 28.47 6.79
C GLY A 877 5.26 27.72 8.09
N GLY A 878 6.54 27.52 8.43
CA GLY A 878 6.98 26.85 9.64
C GLY A 878 7.23 27.79 10.83
N ALA A 879 7.39 27.21 12.02
CA ALA A 879 7.83 27.94 13.21
C ALA A 879 9.36 28.17 13.20
N PRO A 880 9.86 29.26 13.81
CA PRO A 880 11.30 29.47 13.95
C PRO A 880 11.97 28.39 14.80
N PHE A 881 13.13 27.92 14.35
CA PHE A 881 14.01 27.00 15.05
C PHE A 881 15.43 27.58 15.13
N ARG A 882 16.19 27.10 16.12
CA ARG A 882 17.53 27.59 16.44
C ARG A 882 18.57 26.73 15.73
N ILE A 883 19.55 27.40 15.14
CA ILE A 883 20.76 26.81 14.56
C ILE A 883 21.98 27.45 15.21
N ASP A 884 22.88 26.60 15.68
CA ASP A 884 24.14 27.00 16.28
C ASP A 884 25.25 26.98 15.22
N GLY A 885 26.09 28.01 15.19
CA GLY A 885 27.22 28.07 14.26
C GLY A 885 28.49 27.50 14.85
N ALA A 886 29.54 27.40 14.04
CA ALA A 886 30.89 27.16 14.50
C ALA A 886 31.34 28.26 15.49
N GLY A 887 32.10 27.87 16.51
CA GLY A 887 32.54 28.77 17.59
C GLY A 887 34.06 28.76 17.76
N LEU A 888 34.65 29.92 18.01
CA LEU A 888 36.07 30.00 18.36
C LEU A 888 36.32 29.41 19.76
N ALA A 889 37.44 28.71 19.92
CA ALA A 889 37.82 28.12 21.20
C ALA A 889 37.98 29.19 22.28
N ARG A 890 37.50 28.87 23.50
CA ARG A 890 37.62 29.77 24.66
C ARG A 890 39.05 30.11 25.03
N ASN A 891 39.98 29.17 24.83
CA ASN A 891 41.38 29.30 25.18
C ASN A 891 42.23 28.92 23.97
N ALA A 892 43.18 29.78 23.62
CA ALA A 892 44.10 29.53 22.53
C ALA A 892 45.53 29.94 22.88
N LEU A 893 46.49 29.23 22.29
CA LEU A 893 47.88 29.68 22.22
C LEU A 893 48.01 30.73 21.12
N ARG A 894 48.67 31.84 21.43
CA ARG A 894 48.91 32.92 20.49
C ARG A 894 50.40 33.11 20.24
N ILE A 895 50.76 33.18 18.97
CA ILE A 895 52.13 33.35 18.48
C ILE A 895 52.14 34.52 17.50
N ASP A 896 53.12 35.40 17.62
CA ASP A 896 53.38 36.47 16.66
C ASP A 896 54.89 36.53 16.37
N LEU A 897 55.24 36.64 15.09
CA LEU A 897 56.62 36.79 14.63
C LEU A 897 56.65 37.90 13.59
N GLY A 898 57.60 38.83 13.69
CA GLY A 898 57.70 39.92 12.72
C GLY A 898 59.11 40.43 12.54
N ALA A 899 59.33 41.08 11.40
CA ALA A 899 60.56 41.76 11.07
C ALA A 899 60.27 43.04 10.28
N ASP A 900 60.86 44.15 10.72
CA ASP A 900 60.72 45.48 10.12
C ASP A 900 62.10 45.99 9.71
N TYR A 901 62.28 46.39 8.46
CA TYR A 901 63.52 46.96 7.92
C TYR A 901 63.34 48.45 7.61
N SER A 902 64.16 49.28 8.23
CA SER A 902 64.20 50.73 7.99
C SER A 902 65.13 51.02 6.82
N PHE A 903 64.55 51.37 5.67
CA PHE A 903 65.28 51.73 4.44
C PHE A 903 65.93 53.12 4.54
N SER A 904 65.39 53.99 5.39
CA SER A 904 65.90 55.32 5.74
C SER A 904 65.24 55.80 7.04
N ASP A 905 65.62 56.97 7.54
CA ASP A 905 64.97 57.63 8.70
C ASP A 905 63.47 57.94 8.50
N ARG A 906 62.94 57.77 7.28
CA ARG A 906 61.55 58.06 6.94
C ARG A 906 60.76 56.88 6.42
N VAL A 907 61.40 55.78 6.00
CA VAL A 907 60.73 54.70 5.27
C VAL A 907 61.08 53.36 5.89
N THR A 908 60.06 52.63 6.31
CA THR A 908 60.20 51.27 6.85
C THR A 908 59.18 50.36 6.19
N GLY A 909 59.59 49.12 5.93
CA GLY A 909 58.69 48.05 5.50
C GLY A 909 58.89 46.84 6.39
N GLY A 910 57.83 46.07 6.60
CA GLY A 910 57.86 44.92 7.49
C GLY A 910 56.95 43.79 7.05
N LEU A 911 57.25 42.60 7.57
CA LEU A 911 56.47 41.40 7.41
C LEU A 911 56.21 40.77 8.77
N GLY A 912 54.99 40.25 8.96
CA GLY A 912 54.56 39.59 10.18
C GLY A 912 53.78 38.31 9.90
N TYR A 913 53.87 37.37 10.82
CA TYR A 913 53.03 36.18 10.91
C TYR A 913 52.38 36.14 12.29
N ARG A 914 51.09 35.86 12.33
CA ARG A 914 50.33 35.65 13.56
C ARG A 914 49.56 34.34 13.47
N GLY A 915 49.60 33.57 14.54
CA GLY A 915 48.85 32.32 14.69
C GLY A 915 48.13 32.28 16.04
N THR A 916 46.87 31.87 16.01
CA THR A 916 46.04 31.55 17.17
C THR A 916 45.61 30.09 17.03
N LEU A 917 46.03 29.24 17.97
CA LEU A 917 45.92 27.79 17.87
C LEU A 917 45.18 27.23 19.09
N ALA A 918 44.13 26.46 18.83
CA ALA A 918 43.38 25.71 19.83
C ALA A 918 42.90 24.38 19.23
N PRO A 919 42.46 23.40 20.05
CA PRO A 919 41.98 22.11 19.54
C PRO A 919 40.81 22.20 18.56
N SER A 920 39.90 23.15 18.77
CA SER A 920 38.65 23.30 18.01
C SER A 920 38.59 24.54 17.12
N SER A 921 39.69 25.30 17.01
CA SER A 921 39.75 26.47 16.15
C SER A 921 41.18 26.89 15.88
N SER A 922 41.44 27.35 14.67
CA SER A 922 42.73 27.92 14.30
C SER A 922 42.55 29.20 13.48
N THR A 923 43.46 30.15 13.65
CA THR A 923 43.48 31.35 12.80
C THR A 923 44.93 31.73 12.55
N SER A 924 45.31 31.89 11.30
CA SER A 924 46.63 32.34 10.88
C SER A 924 46.52 33.55 9.97
N SER A 925 47.48 34.47 10.05
CA SER A 925 47.54 35.61 9.16
C SER A 925 48.97 36.03 8.86
N ILE A 926 49.20 36.47 7.63
CA ILE A 926 50.44 37.11 7.19
C ILE A 926 50.13 38.58 6.93
N THR A 927 50.96 39.46 7.49
CA THR A 927 50.80 40.92 7.41
C THR A 927 52.02 41.54 6.72
N GLY A 928 51.79 42.48 5.81
CA GLY A 928 52.80 43.33 5.21
C GLY A 928 52.55 44.79 5.59
N ASN A 929 53.56 45.43 6.16
CA ASN A 929 53.48 46.79 6.67
C ASN A 929 54.39 47.72 5.86
N PHE A 930 53.93 48.93 5.62
CA PHE A 930 54.73 50.00 5.01
C PHE A 930 54.41 51.32 5.70
N LYS A 931 55.43 52.11 6.02
CA LYS A 931 55.27 53.42 6.69
C LYS A 931 56.21 54.48 6.14
N VAL A 932 55.71 55.72 6.13
CA VAL A 932 56.42 56.92 5.70
C VAL A 932 56.20 58.05 6.72
N ALA A 933 57.27 58.50 7.37
CA ALA A 933 57.26 59.64 8.30
C ALA A 933 57.60 60.96 7.56
N PHE A 934 56.85 62.03 7.85
CA PHE A 934 56.97 63.33 7.20
C PHE A 934 57.68 64.38 8.04
#